data_AF-A0A2M7UC23-F1
#
_entry.id   AF-A0A2M7UC23-F1
#
_cell.length_a   1.000
_cell.length_b   1.000
_cell.length_c   1.000
_cell.angle_alpha   90.00
_cell.angle_beta   90.00
_cell.angle_gamma   90.00
#
_symmetry.space_group_name_H-M   'P 1'
#
loop_
_entity.id
_entity.type
_entity.pdbx_description
1 polymer ?
#
loop_
_entity_poly.entity_id
_entity_poly.type
_entity_poly.pdbx_seq_one_letter_code
_entity_poly.pdbx_strand_id
1 'polypeptide(L)'
;MLQLEQQVQADEVLAVAYRDVPYSPDGGPGTTIVYEYDSSLLEVDTFQVGTLGNLTTTDTLHLSMIKSDDVQPGQPPYELELKNVFYLGARPINKEGFDLKIQYTRGSQPVEETEDAENFLQLFGLDLFDESGNLANDDIVDKDNTNTINFSTGEVFLPYLNPFMADTLPPNANPALEDALGNKLGTGGNPNLTEAQYQSLSFYNHLQSSNDYQNDSKFQFVVKYSNRSSVINLAFNLIENSEEVTLDGRRLQRGSDYQIDYFSGTLTILNEAALAPGAQLEVKYEQHEFFQLDKKIILGSRAEYKFGKNQQSYIGATALFFSKSSIDEKVRIGKEPIQNFVWDVNTKMSYELDWLTKAIDWLPIIRTDKPSTFNIQGEVAQVRPNPNTANNAELGDRGVAYIDDFEGSRRETNLGVQMNNWSMAAPPVDIGTNLISKNNHKRGFAYWYNPYNRIPTNQIWPNKETSAQAQNDVTDILVLNFNPDSSFAVRDDGADPRDSWGGFMRSLSSGYYDQSESKFLEMWVRGEAGRIHVDLGLISEDLQSGPAEQWTVTIDGQEYPKGWNRLDTEDLPSATSTLGDGLVSEVEDVGIDGWLHTQRDTLDWHPSWDLWSFEPSGTNIDYTHVNGGEGNFNAEGGRYPDTEDLNNNGALDTKNAYFTISVDLSQDDYIAGRTQYNNGSYTGWKLVRVPLTEFDIAGDAGSTVWEKIKFARVWMDEVDTTTILQIATLDLVGNDWQESGETGIFSSYDREEIPAD
;
A
#
# COMPACT_ATOMS: atom_id res chain seq x y z
N MET A 1 10.37 19.80 17.95
CA MET A 1 10.07 18.95 16.77
C MET A 1 10.75 17.61 16.97
N LEU A 2 10.00 16.52 16.89
CA LEU A 2 10.55 15.16 16.83
C LEU A 2 10.57 14.74 15.36
N GLN A 3 11.73 14.40 14.82
CA GLN A 3 11.86 13.87 13.46
C GLN A 3 12.26 12.40 13.57
N LEU A 4 11.50 11.53 12.92
CA LEU A 4 11.76 10.10 12.88
C LEU A 4 12.58 9.77 11.63
N GLU A 5 13.56 8.88 11.76
CA GLU A 5 14.36 8.40 10.62
C GLU A 5 13.63 7.34 9.79
N GLN A 6 12.59 6.74 10.38
CA GLN A 6 11.75 5.72 9.77
C GLN A 6 10.29 6.13 9.86
N GLN A 7 9.52 5.78 8.82
CA GLN A 7 8.08 5.95 8.84
C GLN A 7 7.45 4.92 9.78
N VAL A 8 6.61 5.41 10.69
CA VAL A 8 5.85 4.59 11.64
C VAL A 8 4.70 3.92 10.91
N GLN A 9 4.44 2.65 11.19
CA GLN A 9 3.33 1.90 10.60
C GLN A 9 1.97 2.39 11.16
N ALA A 10 0.89 2.07 10.45
CA ALA A 10 -0.45 2.55 10.81
C ALA A 10 -0.89 2.09 12.22
N ASP A 11 -0.53 0.88 12.60
CA ASP A 11 -0.85 0.19 13.85
C ASP A 11 0.13 0.45 15.00
N GLU A 12 1.27 1.09 14.75
CA GLU A 12 2.25 1.37 15.81
C GLU A 12 1.82 2.54 16.71
N VAL A 13 1.98 2.38 18.02
CA VAL A 13 1.79 3.45 19.01
C VAL A 13 3.12 4.17 19.26
N LEU A 14 3.11 5.50 19.25
CA LEU A 14 4.28 6.31 19.58
C LEU A 14 4.02 7.12 20.84
N ALA A 15 4.89 6.97 21.83
CA ALA A 15 4.87 7.75 23.06
C ALA A 15 6.27 8.26 23.40
N VAL A 16 6.34 9.42 24.04
CA VAL A 16 7.58 10.10 24.39
C VAL A 16 7.63 10.50 25.85
N ALA A 17 8.83 10.52 26.40
CA ALA A 17 9.16 11.24 27.63
C ALA A 17 10.34 12.16 27.32
N TYR A 18 10.23 13.43 27.68
CA TYR A 18 11.28 14.41 27.42
C TYR A 18 11.38 15.42 28.55
N ARG A 19 12.56 16.05 28.64
CA ARG A 19 12.84 17.15 29.56
C ARG A 19 13.39 18.31 28.75
N ASP A 20 12.74 19.45 28.88
CA ASP A 20 13.25 20.71 28.35
C ASP A 20 13.96 21.49 29.47
N VAL A 21 15.16 21.98 29.15
CA VAL A 21 15.99 22.76 30.06
C VAL A 21 16.21 24.12 29.39
N PRO A 22 15.63 25.21 29.92
CA PRO A 22 15.79 26.53 29.34
C PRO A 22 17.28 26.91 29.32
N TYR A 23 17.79 27.20 28.13
CA TYR A 23 19.17 27.66 27.93
C TYR A 23 19.24 29.18 28.08
N SER A 24 19.95 29.67 29.10
CA SER A 24 20.33 31.09 29.19
C SER A 24 21.70 31.27 28.52
N PRO A 25 21.80 32.05 27.43
CA PRO A 25 23.08 32.29 26.74
C PRO A 25 24.15 32.96 27.62
N ASP A 26 23.74 33.66 28.68
CA ASP A 26 24.61 34.61 29.39
C ASP A 26 24.98 34.21 30.84
N GLY A 27 24.55 33.04 31.33
CA GLY A 27 25.06 32.46 32.59
C GLY A 27 24.90 33.33 33.86
N GLY A 28 24.04 34.34 33.86
CA GLY A 28 23.78 35.23 35.00
C GLY A 28 22.27 35.38 35.28
N PRO A 29 21.87 35.72 36.52
CA PRO A 29 20.47 35.91 36.87
C PRO A 29 20.01 37.26 36.28
N GLY A 30 19.46 37.22 35.07
CA GLY A 30 18.97 38.39 34.35
C GLY A 30 18.16 38.02 33.13
N THR A 31 16.83 38.08 33.28
CA THR A 31 15.80 38.12 32.23
C THR A 31 15.93 37.09 31.11
N THR A 32 15.30 35.94 31.34
CA THR A 32 14.83 35.00 30.34
C THR A 32 14.01 35.71 29.26
N ILE A 33 14.54 35.86 28.05
CA ILE A 33 13.72 36.04 26.86
C ILE A 33 13.52 34.63 26.29
N VAL A 34 12.47 33.96 26.76
CA VAL A 34 11.91 32.77 26.09
C VAL A 34 10.95 33.31 25.04
N TYR A 35 11.25 33.05 23.76
CA TYR A 35 10.28 33.23 22.69
C TYR A 35 9.34 32.01 22.74
N GLU A 36 8.20 32.17 23.45
CA GLU A 36 7.05 31.24 23.57
C GLU A 36 7.30 29.94 24.38
N TYR A 37 6.47 29.46 25.33
CA TYR A 37 5.00 29.42 25.48
C TYR A 37 4.60 29.40 26.97
N ASP A 38 3.51 30.10 27.31
CA ASP A 38 2.88 30.21 28.65
C ASP A 38 3.60 31.11 29.69
N SER A 39 3.02 32.29 29.90
CA SER A 39 3.44 33.26 30.92
C SER A 39 3.26 32.76 32.37
N SER A 40 2.58 31.64 32.60
CA SER A 40 2.45 30.98 33.91
C SER A 40 3.64 30.08 34.27
N LEU A 41 4.49 29.72 33.29
CA LEU A 41 5.67 28.86 33.48
C LEU A 41 6.95 29.63 33.82
N LEU A 42 6.88 30.95 34.01
CA LEU A 42 8.02 31.81 34.35
C LEU A 42 8.73 31.45 35.68
N GLU A 43 8.18 30.54 36.49
CA GLU A 43 8.77 30.05 37.76
C GLU A 43 9.41 28.65 37.66
N VAL A 44 9.35 27.96 36.52
CA VAL A 44 9.79 26.56 36.43
C VAL A 44 11.11 26.43 35.66
N ASP A 45 12.19 26.13 36.39
CA ASP A 45 13.55 25.93 35.82
C ASP A 45 13.68 24.67 34.92
N THR A 46 12.70 23.77 34.91
CA THR A 46 12.69 22.54 34.09
C THR A 46 11.26 22.08 33.76
N PHE A 47 10.94 21.89 32.48
CA PHE A 47 9.69 21.25 32.06
C PHE A 47 9.94 19.77 31.76
N GLN A 48 9.16 18.86 32.37
CA GLN A 48 9.29 17.42 32.16
C GLN A 48 7.94 16.80 31.82
N VAL A 49 7.94 15.96 30.78
CA VAL A 49 6.82 15.12 30.38
C VAL A 49 7.22 13.65 30.53
N GLY A 50 6.38 12.88 31.23
CA GLY A 50 6.57 11.44 31.46
C GLY A 50 7.58 11.07 32.56
N THR A 51 7.71 9.75 32.78
CA THR A 51 8.62 9.16 33.76
C THR A 51 10.06 9.16 33.21
N LEU A 52 10.98 9.86 33.88
CA LEU A 52 12.42 9.89 33.58
C LEU A 52 13.22 9.60 34.86
N GLY A 53 14.16 8.64 34.85
CA GLY A 53 15.01 8.34 36.02
C GLY A 53 15.56 6.91 36.07
N ASN A 54 16.08 6.51 37.24
CA ASN A 54 16.49 5.11 37.49
C ASN A 54 15.24 4.28 37.79
N LEU A 55 14.93 3.37 36.87
CA LEU A 55 13.76 2.49 36.91
C LEU A 55 14.15 1.10 37.41
N THR A 56 13.22 0.45 38.10
CA THR A 56 13.26 -0.97 38.44
C THR A 56 12.27 -1.76 37.58
N THR A 57 12.40 -3.08 37.53
CA THR A 57 11.54 -3.95 36.69
C THR A 57 10.08 -4.00 37.13
N THR A 58 9.72 -3.37 38.25
CA THR A 58 8.34 -3.29 38.77
C THR A 58 7.68 -1.92 38.56
N ASP A 59 8.40 -0.95 37.98
CA ASP A 59 7.90 0.41 37.84
C ASP A 59 7.02 0.57 36.59
N THR A 60 5.86 1.23 36.75
CA THR A 60 5.00 1.62 35.62
C THR A 60 5.51 2.90 34.99
N LEU A 61 5.72 2.89 33.67
CA LEU A 61 6.12 4.06 32.91
C LEU A 61 4.91 4.86 32.45
N HIS A 62 4.87 6.14 32.82
CA HIS A 62 3.92 7.09 32.28
C HIS A 62 4.61 7.86 31.15
N LEU A 63 4.11 7.70 29.93
CA LEU A 63 4.62 8.39 28.74
C LEU A 63 3.52 9.26 28.15
N SER A 64 3.89 10.30 27.38
CA SER A 64 2.93 11.08 26.62
C SER A 64 2.78 10.48 25.23
N MET A 65 1.58 9.99 24.91
CA MET A 65 1.27 9.48 23.59
C MET A 65 1.24 10.63 22.58
N ILE A 66 1.88 10.43 21.43
CA ILE A 66 1.92 11.38 20.30
C ILE A 66 1.37 10.76 19.01
N LYS A 67 1.25 9.43 18.95
CA LYS A 67 0.49 8.68 17.95
C LYS A 67 -0.15 7.47 18.63
N SER A 68 -1.46 7.26 18.47
CA SER A 68 -2.14 6.02 18.85
C SER A 68 -2.11 5.01 17.69
N ASP A 69 -2.63 3.81 17.94
CA ASP A 69 -2.95 2.79 16.93
C ASP A 69 -4.28 3.10 16.20
N ASP A 70 -4.94 4.21 16.59
CA ASP A 70 -6.22 4.71 16.09
C ASP A 70 -6.24 6.24 16.04
N VAL A 71 -5.28 6.86 15.33
CA VAL A 71 -5.23 8.31 15.25
C VAL A 71 -6.32 8.80 14.29
N GLN A 72 -7.29 9.54 14.83
CA GLN A 72 -8.37 10.16 14.06
C GLN A 72 -8.30 11.68 14.12
N PRO A 73 -8.68 12.41 13.06
CA PRO A 73 -8.71 13.88 13.11
C PRO A 73 -9.65 14.41 14.19
N GLY A 74 -9.22 15.45 14.90
CA GLY A 74 -9.89 15.94 16.11
C GLY A 74 -9.50 15.21 17.40
N GLN A 75 -8.77 14.10 17.34
CA GLN A 75 -8.10 13.55 18.52
C GLN A 75 -6.77 14.26 18.77
N PRO A 76 -6.35 14.47 20.03
CA PRO A 76 -5.11 15.18 20.34
C PRO A 76 -3.86 14.64 19.61
N PRO A 77 -3.62 13.33 19.46
CA PRO A 77 -2.45 12.82 18.73
C PRO A 77 -2.42 13.23 17.25
N TYR A 78 -3.58 13.36 16.58
CA TYR A 78 -3.63 13.75 15.16
C TYR A 78 -3.16 15.20 14.95
N GLU A 79 -3.53 16.07 15.88
CA GLU A 79 -3.15 17.49 15.86
C GLU A 79 -1.67 17.71 16.21
N LEU A 80 -1.00 16.72 16.81
CA LEU A 80 0.44 16.77 17.13
C LEU A 80 1.33 16.44 15.92
N GLU A 81 0.79 15.75 14.91
CA GLU A 81 1.52 15.40 13.71
C GLU A 81 1.77 16.64 12.83
N LEU A 82 3.04 16.88 12.48
CA LEU A 82 3.41 17.97 11.60
C LEU A 82 3.09 17.66 10.14
N LYS A 83 2.18 18.45 9.58
CA LYS A 83 1.58 18.30 8.25
C LYS A 83 2.11 19.33 7.23
N ASN A 84 3.32 19.85 7.48
CA ASN A 84 3.88 21.01 6.78
C ASN A 84 5.33 20.81 6.30
N VAL A 85 5.83 19.57 6.31
CA VAL A 85 7.21 19.23 5.90
C VAL A 85 7.17 18.32 4.68
N PHE A 86 7.85 18.70 3.60
CA PHE A 86 7.81 17.97 2.32
C PHE A 86 9.21 17.58 1.85
N TYR A 87 9.36 16.32 1.43
CA TYR A 87 10.60 15.82 0.85
C TYR A 87 10.74 16.24 -0.62
N LEU A 88 11.91 16.79 -0.97
CA LEU A 88 12.21 17.37 -2.29
C LEU A 88 12.83 16.37 -3.28
N GLY A 89 12.94 15.08 -2.92
CA GLY A 89 13.37 14.00 -3.83
C GLY A 89 14.88 13.67 -3.83
N ALA A 90 15.72 14.38 -3.08
CA ALA A 90 17.12 14.01 -2.88
C ALA A 90 17.65 14.40 -1.49
N ARG A 91 18.63 13.65 -0.97
CA ARG A 91 19.36 13.93 0.29
C ARG A 91 20.84 13.60 0.12
N PRO A 92 21.80 14.53 0.36
CA PRO A 92 21.62 15.98 0.51
C PRO A 92 21.35 16.67 -0.84
N ILE A 93 20.95 17.94 -0.81
CA ILE A 93 20.75 18.81 -1.99
C ILE A 93 21.82 19.91 -1.98
N ASN A 94 22.50 20.11 -3.11
CA ASN A 94 23.39 21.24 -3.28
C ASN A 94 22.58 22.52 -3.42
N LYS A 95 22.91 23.52 -2.60
CA LYS A 95 22.27 24.83 -2.62
C LYS A 95 22.54 25.60 -3.92
N GLU A 96 23.70 25.41 -4.52
CA GLU A 96 24.05 26.09 -5.78
C GLU A 96 23.21 25.52 -6.95
N GLY A 97 22.52 26.42 -7.67
CA GLY A 97 21.61 26.03 -8.76
C GLY A 97 20.27 25.44 -8.29
N PHE A 98 19.96 25.53 -7.00
CA PHE A 98 18.65 25.17 -6.46
C PHE A 98 17.58 26.19 -6.87
N ASP A 99 16.45 25.71 -7.35
CA ASP A 99 15.25 26.47 -7.73
C ASP A 99 14.01 25.69 -7.27
N LEU A 100 13.10 26.36 -6.57
CA LEU A 100 11.85 25.78 -6.09
C LEU A 100 10.70 26.65 -6.56
N LYS A 101 9.68 26.05 -7.15
CA LYS A 101 8.42 26.69 -7.54
C LYS A 101 7.24 25.92 -6.95
N ILE A 102 6.16 26.63 -6.64
CA ILE A 102 4.87 26.05 -6.29
C ILE A 102 3.90 26.35 -7.43
N GLN A 103 3.29 25.31 -7.99
CA GLN A 103 2.35 25.44 -9.12
C GLN A 103 0.95 24.99 -8.74
N TYR A 104 -0.06 25.78 -9.08
CA TYR A 104 -1.47 25.40 -8.99
C TYR A 104 -1.92 24.66 -10.25
N THR A 105 -2.56 23.49 -10.09
CA THR A 105 -2.77 22.52 -11.18
C THR A 105 -4.22 22.33 -11.64
N ARG A 106 -5.21 22.98 -11.00
CA ARG A 106 -6.63 22.82 -11.38
C ARG A 106 -7.05 23.60 -12.64
N GLY A 107 -6.13 24.32 -13.26
CA GLY A 107 -6.35 25.01 -14.54
C GLY A 107 -6.04 24.14 -15.76
N SER A 108 -6.21 24.69 -16.97
CA SER A 108 -5.81 24.00 -18.20
C SER A 108 -4.30 23.82 -18.32
N GLN A 109 -3.51 24.62 -17.60
CA GLN A 109 -2.06 24.56 -17.48
C GLN A 109 -1.67 24.91 -16.03
N PRO A 110 -0.58 24.34 -15.49
CA PRO A 110 -0.04 24.75 -14.20
C PRO A 110 0.39 26.22 -14.20
N VAL A 111 0.08 26.95 -13.12
CA VAL A 111 0.42 28.38 -12.94
C VAL A 111 1.14 28.62 -11.61
N GLU A 112 2.01 29.62 -11.54
CA GLU A 112 2.85 29.93 -10.35
C GLU A 112 2.31 31.11 -9.52
N GLU A 113 1.24 31.77 -9.99
CA GLU A 113 0.66 32.96 -9.37
C GLU A 113 -0.86 32.81 -9.24
N THR A 114 -1.45 33.56 -8.30
CA THR A 114 -2.90 33.74 -8.13
C THR A 114 -3.49 34.61 -9.25
N GLU A 115 -4.82 34.71 -9.31
CA GLU A 115 -5.49 35.63 -10.26
C GLU A 115 -5.11 37.11 -10.04
N ASP A 116 -4.74 37.48 -8.81
CA ASP A 116 -4.28 38.82 -8.43
C ASP A 116 -2.75 39.02 -8.61
N ALA A 117 -2.08 38.08 -9.28
CA ALA A 117 -0.64 38.09 -9.56
C ALA A 117 0.26 38.02 -8.31
N GLU A 118 -0.19 37.33 -7.25
CA GLU A 118 0.65 36.98 -6.10
C GLU A 118 1.30 35.61 -6.31
N ASN A 119 2.61 35.49 -6.10
CA ASN A 119 3.32 34.23 -6.29
C ASN A 119 3.02 33.23 -5.18
N PHE A 120 2.84 31.95 -5.51
CA PHE A 120 2.57 30.93 -4.48
C PHE A 120 3.72 30.74 -3.49
N LEU A 121 4.98 31.03 -3.84
CA LEU A 121 6.08 31.05 -2.87
C LEU A 121 5.85 32.08 -1.76
N GLN A 122 5.34 33.25 -2.11
CA GLN A 122 5.00 34.32 -1.16
C GLN A 122 3.79 33.92 -0.33
N LEU A 123 2.76 33.40 -0.99
CA LEU A 123 1.54 32.93 -0.36
C LEU A 123 1.83 31.87 0.72
N PHE A 124 2.76 30.94 0.44
CA PHE A 124 3.17 29.89 1.37
C PHE A 124 4.38 30.28 2.26
N GLY A 125 4.79 31.54 2.29
CA GLY A 125 5.80 32.05 3.23
C GLY A 125 7.23 31.56 2.98
N LEU A 126 7.55 31.19 1.74
CA LEU A 126 8.87 30.73 1.30
C LEU A 126 9.70 31.83 0.60
N ASP A 127 9.10 32.98 0.32
CA ASP A 127 9.73 34.17 -0.27
C ASP A 127 9.32 35.38 0.59
N LEU A 128 10.19 35.79 1.50
CA LEU A 128 10.03 36.96 2.37
C LEU A 128 11.14 38.01 2.15
N PHE A 129 12.30 37.60 1.64
CA PHE A 129 13.47 38.45 1.49
C PHE A 129 13.99 38.49 0.06
N ASP A 130 14.50 39.66 -0.33
CA ASP A 130 15.18 39.80 -1.62
C ASP A 130 16.59 39.17 -1.55
N GLU A 131 17.28 39.04 -2.69
CA GLU A 131 18.68 38.58 -2.75
C GLU A 131 19.65 39.36 -1.83
N SER A 132 19.30 40.58 -1.41
CA SER A 132 20.10 41.42 -0.50
C SER A 132 19.74 41.23 0.98
N GLY A 133 18.75 40.39 1.30
CA GLY A 133 18.26 40.09 2.63
C GLY A 133 17.32 41.15 3.21
N ASN A 134 16.77 42.06 2.39
CA ASN A 134 15.75 43.00 2.83
C ASN A 134 14.37 42.34 2.78
N LEU A 135 13.45 42.77 3.66
CA LEU A 135 12.06 42.31 3.66
C LEU A 135 11.32 42.84 2.41
N ALA A 136 11.43 42.12 1.30
CA ALA A 136 10.81 42.40 0.02
C ALA A 136 10.79 41.10 -0.77
N ASN A 137 9.67 40.78 -1.41
CA ASN A 137 9.53 39.55 -2.17
C ASN A 137 10.15 39.70 -3.58
N ASP A 138 10.82 38.68 -4.08
CA ASP A 138 11.47 38.69 -5.41
C ASP A 138 11.14 37.48 -6.30
N ASP A 139 10.10 36.72 -5.93
CA ASP A 139 9.65 35.50 -6.59
C ASP A 139 10.70 34.36 -6.58
N ILE A 140 11.70 34.46 -5.71
CA ILE A 140 12.74 33.44 -5.51
C ILE A 140 12.64 32.94 -4.07
N VAL A 141 12.77 31.63 -3.92
CA VAL A 141 12.74 31.00 -2.59
C VAL A 141 13.92 31.46 -1.71
N ASP A 142 13.65 31.67 -0.43
CA ASP A 142 14.62 32.08 0.60
C ASP A 142 15.60 30.93 1.00
N LYS A 143 16.58 30.63 0.14
CA LYS A 143 17.52 29.49 0.31
C LYS A 143 18.41 29.59 1.56
N ASP A 144 18.53 30.74 2.21
CA ASP A 144 19.34 30.92 3.43
C ASP A 144 18.52 30.72 4.71
N ASN A 145 17.20 30.62 4.60
CA ASN A 145 16.32 30.44 5.74
C ASN A 145 16.23 28.96 6.13
N THR A 146 17.06 28.55 7.10
CA THR A 146 17.11 27.18 7.63
C THR A 146 15.80 26.71 8.28
N ASN A 147 14.89 27.63 8.60
CA ASN A 147 13.56 27.29 9.13
C ASN A 147 12.58 26.87 8.02
N THR A 148 12.91 27.15 6.75
CA THR A 148 12.06 26.83 5.58
C THR A 148 12.67 25.78 4.68
N ILE A 149 14.00 25.68 4.56
CA ILE A 149 14.66 24.65 3.74
C ILE A 149 15.81 24.02 4.49
N ASN A 150 15.82 22.69 4.54
CA ASN A 150 16.94 21.90 5.00
C ASN A 150 17.58 21.13 3.84
N PHE A 151 18.71 21.64 3.35
CA PHE A 151 19.45 21.01 2.25
C PHE A 151 20.12 19.69 2.63
N SER A 152 20.38 19.43 3.92
CA SER A 152 20.98 18.18 4.37
C SER A 152 19.99 17.02 4.30
N THR A 153 18.75 17.26 4.73
CA THR A 153 17.65 16.28 4.70
C THR A 153 16.79 16.40 3.45
N GLY A 154 17.01 17.41 2.60
CA GLY A 154 16.27 17.61 1.36
C GLY A 154 14.80 17.91 1.59
N GLU A 155 14.49 18.73 2.59
CA GLU A 155 13.12 19.01 3.06
C GLU A 155 12.81 20.50 2.94
N VAL A 156 11.56 20.82 2.60
CA VAL A 156 10.97 22.17 2.72
C VAL A 156 9.93 22.17 3.84
N PHE A 157 9.96 23.21 4.66
CA PHE A 157 9.07 23.46 5.79
C PHE A 157 8.22 24.68 5.45
N LEU A 158 6.91 24.48 5.35
CA LEU A 158 5.99 25.61 5.24
C LEU A 158 5.77 26.20 6.65
N PRO A 159 5.91 27.52 6.84
CA PRO A 159 5.90 28.16 8.16
C PRO A 159 4.51 28.29 8.79
N TYR A 160 3.61 27.36 8.50
CA TYR A 160 2.25 27.24 9.04
C TYR A 160 2.01 25.79 9.46
N LEU A 161 1.22 25.54 10.51
CA LEU A 161 0.89 24.18 10.92
C LEU A 161 0.01 23.49 9.87
N ASN A 162 -0.97 24.24 9.36
CA ASN A 162 -1.91 23.80 8.33
C ASN A 162 -1.79 24.70 7.08
N PRO A 163 -0.69 24.58 6.30
CA PRO A 163 -0.35 25.54 5.24
C PRO A 163 -1.38 25.67 4.12
N PHE A 164 -2.20 24.65 3.87
CA PHE A 164 -3.22 24.65 2.81
C PHE A 164 -4.63 24.99 3.31
N MET A 165 -4.76 25.39 4.58
CA MET A 165 -6.02 25.86 5.18
C MET A 165 -5.90 27.37 5.45
N ALA A 166 -6.96 28.14 5.21
CA ALA A 166 -6.99 29.54 5.61
C ALA A 166 -6.96 29.68 7.14
N ASP A 167 -6.24 30.66 7.65
CA ASP A 167 -6.37 31.04 9.07
C ASP A 167 -7.61 31.92 9.29
N THR A 168 -8.16 31.87 10.51
CA THR A 168 -9.19 32.81 10.98
C THR A 168 -8.62 34.19 11.30
N LEU A 169 -7.31 34.28 11.51
CA LEU A 169 -6.58 35.52 11.69
C LEU A 169 -6.17 36.12 10.33
N PRO A 170 -6.31 37.45 10.13
CA PRO A 170 -5.84 38.10 8.92
C PRO A 170 -4.30 38.15 8.85
N PRO A 171 -3.72 38.38 7.65
CA PRO A 171 -2.29 38.60 7.49
C PRO A 171 -1.74 39.63 8.48
N ASN A 172 -0.59 39.33 9.09
CA ASN A 172 0.12 40.15 10.08
C ASN A 172 -0.56 40.29 11.46
N ALA A 173 -1.66 39.58 11.72
CA ALA A 173 -2.17 39.43 13.08
C ALA A 173 -1.17 38.66 13.95
N ASN A 174 -1.13 38.99 15.24
CA ASN A 174 -0.32 38.22 16.18
C ASN A 174 -0.95 36.82 16.35
N PRO A 175 -0.26 35.72 16.00
CA PRO A 175 -0.80 34.37 16.15
C PRO A 175 -1.09 34.00 17.61
N ALA A 176 -0.52 34.72 18.58
CA ALA A 176 -0.76 34.55 20.01
C ALA A 176 -1.98 35.36 20.52
N LEU A 177 -2.87 35.85 19.65
CA LEU A 177 -4.12 36.46 20.09
C LEU A 177 -5.05 35.40 20.69
N GLU A 178 -5.60 35.70 21.86
CA GLU A 178 -6.54 34.84 22.57
C GLU A 178 -7.86 35.58 22.84
N ASP A 179 -8.97 34.84 22.95
CA ASP A 179 -10.23 35.37 23.44
C ASP A 179 -10.19 35.64 24.96
N ALA A 180 -11.26 36.20 25.51
CA ALA A 180 -11.35 36.49 26.96
C ALA A 180 -11.34 35.24 27.85
N LEU A 181 -11.43 34.04 27.27
CA LEU A 181 -11.39 32.74 27.95
C LEU A 181 -10.01 32.06 27.80
N GLY A 182 -9.05 32.70 27.12
CA GLY A 182 -7.70 32.16 26.88
C GLY A 182 -7.62 31.19 25.71
N ASN A 183 -8.65 31.11 24.85
CA ASN A 183 -8.58 30.28 23.65
C ASN A 183 -7.86 31.04 22.54
N LYS A 184 -6.89 30.40 21.88
CA LYS A 184 -6.22 30.97 20.71
C LYS A 184 -7.24 31.30 19.61
N LEU A 185 -7.11 32.49 19.03
CA LEU A 185 -7.99 32.97 17.96
C LEU A 185 -7.58 32.46 16.57
N GLY A 186 -6.32 32.04 16.39
CA GLY A 186 -5.81 31.47 15.14
C GLY A 186 -5.95 29.96 15.09
N THR A 187 -6.19 29.43 13.90
CA THR A 187 -6.32 27.97 13.65
C THR A 187 -4.99 27.30 13.34
N GLY A 188 -3.90 28.07 13.22
CA GLY A 188 -2.61 27.55 12.73
C GLY A 188 -2.57 27.37 11.22
N GLY A 189 -3.59 27.87 10.53
CA GLY A 189 -3.67 27.93 9.08
C GLY A 189 -2.72 28.97 8.49
N ASN A 190 -2.77 29.10 7.18
CA ASN A 190 -2.06 30.13 6.44
C ASN A 190 -2.92 31.41 6.38
N PRO A 191 -2.53 32.52 7.04
CA PRO A 191 -3.28 33.77 7.02
C PRO A 191 -3.23 34.47 5.65
N ASN A 192 -2.25 34.15 4.81
CA ASN A 192 -2.16 34.69 3.45
C ASN A 192 -3.14 33.99 2.49
N LEU A 193 -3.61 32.79 2.84
CA LEU A 193 -4.50 31.98 2.00
C LEU A 193 -5.97 32.39 2.17
N THR A 194 -6.37 33.52 1.59
CA THR A 194 -7.72 34.09 1.81
C THR A 194 -8.78 33.55 0.86
N GLU A 195 -8.39 33.03 -0.30
CA GLU A 195 -9.32 32.54 -1.32
C GLU A 195 -9.62 31.04 -1.18
N ALA A 196 -10.89 30.67 -1.19
CA ALA A 196 -11.33 29.28 -1.02
C ALA A 196 -10.84 28.34 -2.15
N GLN A 197 -10.60 28.85 -3.36
CA GLN A 197 -10.15 28.03 -4.49
C GLN A 197 -8.74 27.46 -4.33
N TYR A 198 -7.92 28.07 -3.47
CA TYR A 198 -6.54 27.69 -3.18
C TYR A 198 -6.39 26.89 -1.88
N GLN A 199 -7.48 26.64 -1.15
CA GLN A 199 -7.43 25.81 0.06
C GLN A 199 -7.52 24.33 -0.28
N SER A 200 -6.74 23.47 0.39
CA SER A 200 -6.83 22.00 0.29
C SER A 200 -7.06 21.45 1.71
N LEU A 201 -8.32 21.16 2.04
CA LEU A 201 -8.78 20.80 3.38
C LEU A 201 -8.80 19.29 3.62
N SER A 202 -8.81 18.48 2.57
CA SER A 202 -8.81 17.02 2.68
C SER A 202 -7.64 16.49 3.49
N PHE A 203 -6.52 17.22 3.48
CA PHE A 203 -5.31 16.91 4.25
C PHE A 203 -5.50 16.92 5.77
N TYR A 204 -6.53 17.61 6.29
CA TYR A 204 -6.70 17.89 7.71
C TYR A 204 -7.97 17.27 8.33
N ASN A 205 -8.89 16.72 7.51
CA ASN A 205 -10.23 16.33 7.95
C ASN A 205 -10.44 14.80 7.97
N HIS A 206 -11.31 14.34 8.88
CA HIS A 206 -11.56 12.92 9.24
C HIS A 206 -12.21 12.05 8.15
N LEU A 207 -12.96 12.62 7.21
CA LEU A 207 -14.01 11.85 6.52
C LEU A 207 -13.70 11.51 5.07
N GLN A 208 -12.42 11.41 4.70
CA GLN A 208 -12.04 11.55 3.31
C GLN A 208 -11.29 10.32 2.80
N SER A 209 -11.92 9.66 1.83
CA SER A 209 -11.33 8.53 1.10
C SER A 209 -10.05 8.97 0.38
N SER A 210 -9.20 8.02 -0.02
CA SER A 210 -8.04 8.28 -0.90
C SER A 210 -8.38 9.20 -2.11
N ASN A 211 -9.63 9.16 -2.58
CA ASN A 211 -10.12 9.95 -3.71
C ASN A 211 -10.31 11.44 -3.39
N ASP A 212 -10.68 11.78 -2.17
CA ASP A 212 -10.85 13.17 -1.77
C ASP A 212 -9.50 13.89 -1.69
N TYR A 213 -8.44 13.18 -1.29
CA TYR A 213 -7.06 13.70 -1.39
C TYR A 213 -6.69 14.01 -2.83
N GLN A 214 -6.99 13.11 -3.78
CA GLN A 214 -6.73 13.36 -5.19
C GLN A 214 -7.59 14.48 -5.76
N ASN A 215 -8.87 14.57 -5.36
CA ASN A 215 -9.81 15.60 -5.83
C ASN A 215 -9.56 16.98 -5.22
N ASP A 216 -8.90 17.05 -4.07
CA ASP A 216 -8.58 18.31 -3.41
C ASP A 216 -7.09 18.67 -3.54
N SER A 217 -6.24 17.79 -4.07
CA SER A 217 -4.85 18.11 -4.40
C SER A 217 -4.78 19.20 -5.47
N LYS A 218 -4.20 20.35 -5.11
CA LYS A 218 -4.22 21.56 -5.94
C LYS A 218 -2.84 22.08 -6.32
N PHE A 219 -1.80 21.64 -5.61
CA PHE A 219 -0.46 22.20 -5.73
C PHE A 219 0.59 21.13 -6.03
N GLN A 220 1.60 21.54 -6.79
CA GLN A 220 2.79 20.74 -7.06
C GLN A 220 4.05 21.56 -6.75
N PHE A 221 4.99 20.95 -6.02
CA PHE A 221 6.34 21.48 -5.85
C PHE A 221 7.20 21.06 -7.04
N VAL A 222 7.77 22.04 -7.75
CA VAL A 222 8.70 21.82 -8.86
C VAL A 222 10.08 22.23 -8.41
N VAL A 223 10.95 21.23 -8.23
CA VAL A 223 12.30 21.42 -7.70
C VAL A 223 13.32 21.18 -8.81
N LYS A 224 14.29 22.08 -8.96
CA LYS A 224 15.49 21.86 -9.77
C LYS A 224 16.70 22.04 -8.88
N TYR A 225 17.65 21.13 -8.97
CA TYR A 225 18.92 21.20 -8.26
C TYR A 225 19.99 20.46 -9.06
N SER A 226 21.25 20.68 -8.68
CA SER A 226 22.39 20.01 -9.30
C SER A 226 23.33 19.48 -8.23
N ASN A 227 23.24 18.17 -7.97
CA ASN A 227 24.16 17.50 -7.07
C ASN A 227 25.40 17.03 -7.83
N ARG A 228 26.57 17.29 -7.25
CA ARG A 228 27.82 16.74 -7.77
C ARG A 228 27.87 15.25 -7.43
N SER A 229 27.51 14.41 -8.40
CA SER A 229 27.65 12.96 -8.30
C SER A 229 28.77 12.49 -9.21
N SER A 230 29.69 11.70 -8.67
CA SER A 230 30.61 10.91 -9.49
C SER A 230 29.95 9.65 -10.04
N VAL A 231 28.77 9.29 -9.55
CA VAL A 231 28.08 8.04 -9.92
C VAL A 231 26.88 8.36 -10.80
N ILE A 232 26.78 7.67 -11.93
CA ILE A 232 25.71 7.76 -12.91
C ILE A 232 25.10 6.36 -13.03
N ASN A 233 23.82 6.24 -12.67
CA ASN A 233 23.07 5.01 -12.87
C ASN A 233 22.56 4.96 -14.32
N LEU A 234 23.02 3.96 -15.07
CA LEU A 234 22.53 3.60 -16.40
C LEU A 234 21.50 2.47 -16.23
N ALA A 235 21.28 1.68 -17.29
CA ALA A 235 20.41 0.51 -17.22
C ALA A 235 21.13 -0.74 -16.68
N PHE A 236 20.38 -1.67 -16.11
CA PHE A 236 20.89 -2.96 -15.63
C PHE A 236 21.34 -3.85 -16.81
N ASN A 237 22.40 -4.64 -16.59
CA ASN A 237 22.95 -5.60 -17.56
C ASN A 237 23.30 -5.00 -18.93
N LEU A 238 24.20 -4.02 -18.91
CA LEU A 238 24.79 -3.38 -20.08
C LEU A 238 25.65 -4.36 -20.88
N ILE A 239 25.67 -4.18 -22.20
CA ILE A 239 26.58 -4.93 -23.08
C ILE A 239 28.00 -4.43 -22.82
N GLU A 240 28.91 -5.34 -22.47
CA GLU A 240 30.31 -4.99 -22.20
C GLU A 240 30.96 -4.26 -23.39
N ASN A 241 31.60 -3.11 -23.12
CA ASN A 241 32.28 -2.25 -24.10
C ASN A 241 31.34 -1.52 -25.08
N SER A 242 30.03 -1.49 -24.83
CA SER A 242 29.08 -0.71 -25.64
C SER A 242 29.10 0.79 -25.30
N GLU A 243 29.72 1.17 -24.19
CA GLU A 243 29.67 2.51 -23.67
C GLU A 243 30.57 3.49 -24.45
N GLU A 244 30.01 4.65 -24.77
CA GLU A 244 30.74 5.80 -25.27
C GLU A 244 30.45 7.00 -24.36
N VAL A 245 31.49 7.42 -23.64
CA VAL A 245 31.42 8.55 -22.70
C VAL A 245 32.19 9.73 -23.28
N THR A 246 31.53 10.87 -23.45
CA THR A 246 32.13 12.11 -23.94
C THR A 246 31.89 13.27 -22.98
N LEU A 247 32.92 14.10 -22.77
CA LEU A 247 32.88 15.33 -22.00
C LEU A 247 33.17 16.51 -22.93
N ASP A 248 32.24 17.43 -23.10
CA ASP A 248 32.35 18.59 -24.01
C ASP A 248 32.79 18.18 -25.42
N GLY A 249 32.29 17.03 -25.91
CA GLY A 249 32.66 16.42 -27.19
C GLY A 249 33.99 15.66 -27.21
N ARG A 250 34.76 15.64 -26.11
CA ARG A 250 35.99 14.83 -25.96
C ARG A 250 35.68 13.47 -25.35
N ARG A 251 36.01 12.38 -26.04
CA ARG A 251 35.85 11.02 -25.51
C ARG A 251 36.73 10.76 -24.28
N LEU A 252 36.14 10.22 -23.24
CA LEU A 252 36.78 9.81 -22.00
C LEU A 252 37.27 8.34 -22.09
N GLN A 253 38.33 8.01 -21.36
CA GLN A 253 38.93 6.67 -21.34
C GLN A 253 38.51 5.86 -20.12
N ARG A 254 37.96 4.66 -20.34
CA ARG A 254 37.62 3.71 -19.27
C ARG A 254 38.86 3.30 -18.48
N GLY A 255 38.73 3.20 -17.16
CA GLY A 255 39.79 2.87 -16.20
C GLY A 255 40.65 4.08 -15.77
N SER A 256 40.67 5.16 -16.56
CA SER A 256 41.41 6.39 -16.23
C SER A 256 40.48 7.56 -15.91
N ASP A 257 39.51 7.81 -16.79
CA ASP A 257 38.56 8.93 -16.65
C ASP A 257 37.23 8.51 -16.02
N TYR A 258 36.86 7.23 -16.12
CA TYR A 258 35.67 6.63 -15.49
C TYR A 258 35.83 5.12 -15.32
N GLN A 259 35.01 4.51 -14.47
CA GLN A 259 34.81 3.07 -14.32
C GLN A 259 33.34 2.75 -14.56
N ILE A 260 33.03 1.52 -14.95
CA ILE A 260 31.66 1.07 -15.20
C ILE A 260 31.51 -0.36 -14.73
N ASP A 261 30.43 -0.61 -14.00
CA ASP A 261 29.93 -1.94 -13.68
C ASP A 261 28.79 -2.27 -14.65
N TYR A 262 29.04 -3.19 -15.55
CA TYR A 262 28.07 -3.56 -16.59
C TYR A 262 26.87 -4.33 -16.04
N PHE A 263 27.03 -5.01 -14.91
CA PHE A 263 25.93 -5.78 -14.34
C PHE A 263 24.92 -4.85 -13.67
N SER A 264 25.39 -4.01 -12.73
CA SER A 264 24.52 -3.04 -12.04
C SER A 264 24.12 -1.85 -12.91
N GLY A 265 24.87 -1.56 -13.98
CA GLY A 265 24.65 -0.38 -14.82
C GLY A 265 25.27 0.89 -14.23
N THR A 266 26.13 0.78 -13.22
CA THR A 266 26.66 1.94 -12.52
C THR A 266 27.97 2.41 -13.17
N LEU A 267 28.00 3.67 -13.62
CA LEU A 267 29.19 4.33 -14.15
C LEU A 267 29.73 5.34 -13.12
N THR A 268 30.99 5.18 -12.73
CA THR A 268 31.69 6.06 -11.78
C THR A 268 32.74 6.90 -12.48
N ILE A 269 32.53 8.20 -12.55
CA ILE A 269 33.46 9.20 -13.09
C ILE A 269 34.67 9.35 -12.15
N LEU A 270 35.86 9.24 -12.72
CA LEU A 270 37.14 9.45 -12.04
C LEU A 270 37.78 10.81 -12.39
N ASN A 271 37.39 11.40 -13.52
CA ASN A 271 37.90 12.69 -13.97
C ASN A 271 37.16 13.85 -13.30
N GLU A 272 37.84 14.56 -12.39
CA GLU A 272 37.28 15.73 -11.69
C GLU A 272 36.76 16.85 -12.60
N ALA A 273 37.32 17.00 -13.82
CA ALA A 273 36.85 18.00 -14.78
C ALA A 273 35.46 17.65 -15.34
N ALA A 274 35.09 16.38 -15.37
CA ALA A 274 33.73 15.95 -15.74
C ALA A 274 32.69 16.26 -14.66
N LEU A 275 33.13 16.65 -13.46
CA LEU A 275 32.28 16.99 -12.32
C LEU A 275 32.18 18.52 -12.09
N ALA A 276 32.66 19.33 -13.04
CA ALA A 276 32.62 20.78 -12.96
C ALA A 276 31.22 21.33 -13.33
N PRO A 277 30.74 22.41 -12.69
CA PRO A 277 29.48 23.05 -13.07
C PRO A 277 29.50 23.50 -14.54
N GLY A 278 28.50 23.05 -15.32
CA GLY A 278 28.35 23.38 -16.75
C GLY A 278 29.06 22.44 -17.73
N ALA A 279 29.78 21.43 -17.26
CA ALA A 279 30.41 20.44 -18.14
C ALA A 279 29.34 19.52 -18.78
N GLN A 280 29.39 19.31 -20.10
CA GLN A 280 28.43 18.47 -20.81
C GLN A 280 28.95 17.05 -20.93
N LEU A 281 28.43 16.16 -20.09
CA LEU A 281 28.71 14.73 -20.14
C LEU A 281 27.60 14.00 -20.91
N GLU A 282 27.97 13.26 -21.95
CA GLU A 282 27.06 12.39 -22.72
C GLU A 282 27.55 10.94 -22.60
N VAL A 283 26.64 10.04 -22.24
CA VAL A 283 26.90 8.60 -22.11
C VAL A 283 25.95 7.85 -23.04
N LYS A 284 26.50 7.17 -24.05
CA LYS A 284 25.79 6.22 -24.90
C LYS A 284 26.15 4.82 -24.47
N TYR A 285 25.21 3.89 -24.52
CA TYR A 285 25.44 2.49 -24.17
C TYR A 285 24.40 1.59 -24.85
N GLU A 286 24.70 0.31 -24.93
CA GLU A 286 23.74 -0.73 -25.32
C GLU A 286 23.47 -1.64 -24.11
N GLN A 287 22.28 -2.21 -24.05
CA GLN A 287 21.85 -3.09 -22.97
C GLN A 287 21.27 -4.40 -23.52
N HIS A 288 21.39 -5.48 -22.76
CA HIS A 288 20.67 -6.70 -23.06
C HIS A 288 19.19 -6.53 -22.73
N GLU A 289 18.30 -6.65 -23.71
CA GLU A 289 16.86 -6.68 -23.47
C GLU A 289 16.50 -7.99 -22.76
N PHE A 290 16.20 -7.93 -21.46
CA PHE A 290 15.92 -9.12 -20.65
C PHE A 290 14.52 -9.70 -20.88
N PHE A 291 13.55 -8.88 -21.29
CA PHE A 291 12.16 -9.29 -21.52
C PHE A 291 11.51 -8.45 -22.64
N GLN A 292 11.31 -9.05 -23.81
CA GLN A 292 10.32 -8.57 -24.78
C GLN A 292 9.40 -9.75 -25.12
N LEU A 293 8.15 -9.66 -24.68
CA LEU A 293 7.10 -10.63 -25.06
C LEU A 293 6.72 -10.48 -26.54
N ASP A 294 6.91 -9.29 -27.11
CA ASP A 294 6.59 -8.98 -28.49
C ASP A 294 7.55 -9.66 -29.48
N LYS A 295 7.01 -10.43 -30.42
CA LYS A 295 7.82 -11.03 -31.50
C LYS A 295 8.09 -9.98 -32.57
N LYS A 296 9.37 -9.64 -32.77
CA LYS A 296 9.84 -8.70 -33.82
C LYS A 296 10.58 -9.45 -34.92
N ILE A 297 10.19 -9.20 -36.17
CA ILE A 297 10.80 -9.77 -37.37
C ILE A 297 11.22 -8.63 -38.28
N ILE A 298 12.49 -8.60 -38.67
CA ILE A 298 13.01 -7.69 -39.69
C ILE A 298 13.60 -8.53 -40.81
N LEU A 299 13.07 -8.36 -42.02
CA LEU A 299 13.53 -9.03 -43.23
C LEU A 299 13.88 -7.97 -44.26
N GLY A 300 15.08 -8.02 -44.79
CA GLY A 300 15.56 -6.98 -45.68
C GLY A 300 16.42 -7.52 -46.80
N SER A 301 16.43 -6.79 -47.91
CA SER A 301 17.40 -6.99 -48.99
C SER A 301 17.86 -5.63 -49.51
N ARG A 302 19.15 -5.55 -49.83
CA ARG A 302 19.76 -4.37 -50.44
C ARG A 302 20.51 -4.80 -51.68
N ALA A 303 20.26 -4.11 -52.79
CA ALA A 303 21.02 -4.25 -54.03
C ALA A 303 21.82 -2.97 -54.25
N GLU A 304 23.11 -3.10 -54.54
CA GLU A 304 23.99 -1.96 -54.78
C GLU A 304 24.80 -2.18 -56.06
N TYR A 305 24.75 -1.19 -56.95
CA TYR A 305 25.54 -1.17 -58.17
C TYR A 305 26.58 -0.05 -58.10
N LYS A 306 27.86 -0.45 -58.00
CA LYS A 306 29.00 0.48 -57.98
C LYS A 306 29.49 0.76 -59.38
N PHE A 307 29.84 2.02 -59.65
CA PHE A 307 30.36 2.48 -60.94
C PHE A 307 31.42 3.59 -60.78
N GLY A 308 32.05 3.95 -61.90
CA GLY A 308 33.18 4.88 -61.93
C GLY A 308 34.55 4.20 -61.74
N LYS A 309 35.63 4.93 -62.06
CA LYS A 309 37.01 4.38 -62.07
C LYS A 309 37.47 3.89 -60.69
N ASN A 310 37.03 4.56 -59.64
CA ASN A 310 37.46 4.29 -58.27
C ASN A 310 36.40 3.52 -57.47
N GLN A 311 35.29 3.10 -58.11
CA GLN A 311 34.13 2.45 -57.49
C GLN A 311 33.53 3.20 -56.28
N GLN A 312 33.79 4.51 -56.18
CA GLN A 312 33.29 5.38 -55.13
C GLN A 312 31.87 5.91 -55.40
N SER A 313 31.38 5.73 -56.63
CA SER A 313 30.01 6.08 -56.99
C SER A 313 29.14 4.83 -57.00
N TYR A 314 27.91 4.94 -56.49
CA TYR A 314 26.96 3.84 -56.49
C TYR A 314 25.51 4.32 -56.61
N ILE A 315 24.66 3.40 -57.05
CA ILE A 315 23.21 3.46 -56.90
C ILE A 315 22.81 2.22 -56.11
N GLY A 316 22.13 2.41 -55.00
CA GLY A 316 21.59 1.39 -54.14
C GLY A 316 20.07 1.43 -54.12
N ALA A 317 19.47 0.28 -53.86
CA ALA A 317 18.06 0.15 -53.53
C ALA A 317 17.91 -0.81 -52.36
N THR A 318 17.10 -0.45 -51.39
CA THR A 318 16.77 -1.30 -50.23
C THR A 318 15.28 -1.58 -50.20
N ALA A 319 14.92 -2.79 -49.79
CA ALA A 319 13.57 -3.14 -49.38
C ALA A 319 13.64 -3.84 -48.02
N LEU A 320 12.92 -3.30 -47.03
CA LEU A 320 12.84 -3.80 -45.67
C LEU A 320 11.39 -4.05 -45.30
N PHE A 321 11.12 -5.20 -44.73
CA PHE A 321 9.87 -5.58 -44.09
C PHE A 321 10.10 -5.73 -42.59
N PHE A 322 9.31 -5.03 -41.81
CA PHE A 322 9.30 -5.08 -40.36
C PHE A 322 7.93 -5.55 -39.89
N SER A 323 7.87 -6.53 -39.00
CA SER A 323 6.63 -7.00 -38.38
C SER A 323 6.84 -7.18 -36.89
N LYS A 324 5.96 -6.55 -36.10
CA LYS A 324 5.84 -6.71 -34.65
C LYS A 324 4.48 -7.33 -34.35
N SER A 325 4.44 -8.43 -33.60
CA SER A 325 3.19 -9.06 -33.15
C SER A 325 3.15 -9.20 -31.63
N SER A 326 1.97 -8.99 -31.04
CA SER A 326 1.70 -9.27 -29.62
C SER A 326 1.41 -10.76 -29.38
N ILE A 327 1.64 -11.22 -28.15
CA ILE A 327 1.17 -12.54 -27.68
C ILE A 327 -0.25 -12.46 -27.11
N ASP A 328 -0.67 -11.26 -26.69
CA ASP A 328 -1.98 -11.03 -26.08
C ASP A 328 -3.07 -11.06 -27.15
N GLU A 329 -4.19 -11.74 -26.88
CA GLU A 329 -5.37 -11.74 -27.76
C GLU A 329 -6.10 -10.38 -27.70
N LYS A 330 -6.14 -9.76 -26.52
CA LYS A 330 -6.67 -8.40 -26.29
C LYS A 330 -5.51 -7.40 -26.27
N VAL A 331 -5.30 -6.71 -27.39
CA VAL A 331 -4.18 -5.76 -27.55
C VAL A 331 -4.53 -4.39 -26.98
N ARG A 332 -3.79 -3.95 -25.95
CA ARG A 332 -3.95 -2.62 -25.34
C ARG A 332 -3.32 -1.50 -26.17
N ILE A 333 -3.79 -0.26 -25.98
CA ILE A 333 -3.19 0.93 -26.60
C ILE A 333 -1.70 1.06 -26.23
N GLY A 334 -0.86 1.40 -27.20
CA GLY A 334 0.60 1.49 -27.08
C GLY A 334 1.33 0.16 -27.27
N LYS A 335 0.62 -0.97 -27.30
CA LYS A 335 1.16 -2.31 -27.59
C LYS A 335 0.68 -2.86 -28.94
N GLU A 336 0.21 -2.01 -29.83
CA GLU A 336 -0.37 -2.42 -31.11
C GLU A 336 0.64 -3.19 -31.98
N PRO A 337 0.22 -4.30 -32.63
CA PRO A 337 1.06 -4.98 -33.59
C PRO A 337 1.18 -4.14 -34.86
N ILE A 338 2.41 -3.90 -35.30
CA ILE A 338 2.71 -3.02 -36.44
C ILE A 338 3.40 -3.78 -37.56
N GLN A 339 3.12 -3.38 -38.80
CA GLN A 339 3.82 -3.89 -39.97
C GLN A 339 4.25 -2.73 -40.86
N ASN A 340 5.54 -2.64 -41.17
CA ASN A 340 6.07 -1.59 -42.04
C ASN A 340 6.81 -2.22 -43.21
N PHE A 341 6.53 -1.73 -44.43
CA PHE A 341 7.37 -1.99 -45.58
C PHE A 341 8.08 -0.70 -46.00
N VAL A 342 9.40 -0.66 -45.87
CA VAL A 342 10.24 0.47 -46.26
C VAL A 342 10.96 0.10 -47.55
N TRP A 343 10.96 1.00 -48.53
CA TRP A 343 11.86 0.88 -49.67
C TRP A 343 12.58 2.20 -49.92
N ASP A 344 13.84 2.11 -50.33
CA ASP A 344 14.65 3.27 -50.71
C ASP A 344 15.35 3.04 -52.04
N VAL A 345 15.68 4.15 -52.70
CA VAL A 345 16.69 4.24 -53.75
C VAL A 345 17.63 5.37 -53.38
N ASN A 346 18.90 5.04 -53.19
CA ASN A 346 19.93 6.01 -52.84
C ASN A 346 21.08 6.01 -53.82
N THR A 347 21.74 7.15 -53.97
CA THR A 347 22.91 7.29 -54.83
C THR A 347 23.96 8.17 -54.19
N LYS A 348 25.21 7.81 -54.44
CA LYS A 348 26.38 8.64 -54.20
C LYS A 348 27.16 8.72 -55.49
N MET A 349 27.43 9.92 -55.98
CA MET A 349 28.27 10.16 -57.14
C MET A 349 29.46 11.02 -56.71
N SER A 350 30.66 10.48 -56.85
CA SER A 350 31.91 11.17 -56.55
C SER A 350 32.65 11.46 -57.86
N TYR A 351 32.89 12.74 -58.11
CA TYR A 351 33.60 13.23 -59.29
C TYR A 351 34.90 13.89 -58.86
N GLU A 352 36.03 13.42 -59.39
CA GLU A 352 37.32 14.10 -59.26
C GLU A 352 37.37 15.26 -60.28
N LEU A 353 37.53 16.48 -59.78
CA LEU A 353 37.56 17.70 -60.59
C LEU A 353 39.00 18.16 -60.81
N ASP A 354 39.73 17.43 -61.66
CA ASP A 354 41.13 17.73 -61.96
C ASP A 354 41.38 19.18 -62.43
N TRP A 355 40.41 19.77 -63.13
CA TRP A 355 40.49 21.16 -63.59
C TRP A 355 40.48 22.14 -62.42
N LEU A 356 39.70 21.86 -61.37
CA LEU A 356 39.61 22.70 -60.19
C LEU A 356 40.88 22.56 -59.35
N THR A 357 41.40 21.33 -59.21
CA THR A 357 42.68 21.08 -58.56
C THR A 357 43.81 21.86 -59.24
N LYS A 358 43.88 21.82 -60.57
CA LYS A 358 44.88 22.57 -61.35
C LYS A 358 44.66 24.07 -61.31
N ALA A 359 43.42 24.55 -61.30
CA ALA A 359 43.11 25.98 -61.20
C ALA A 359 43.50 26.55 -59.82
N ILE A 360 43.34 25.78 -58.75
CA ILE A 360 43.77 26.14 -57.40
C ILE A 360 45.31 26.11 -57.30
N ASP A 361 45.96 25.11 -57.90
CA ASP A 361 47.44 24.98 -57.94
C ASP A 361 48.12 26.09 -58.78
N TRP A 362 47.37 26.78 -59.63
CA TRP A 362 47.86 27.93 -60.41
C TRP A 362 47.99 29.22 -59.58
N LEU A 363 47.37 29.29 -58.40
CA LEU A 363 47.53 30.42 -57.50
C LEU A 363 48.93 30.38 -56.84
N PRO A 364 49.76 31.43 -56.97
CA PRO A 364 51.19 31.38 -56.64
C PRO A 364 51.54 31.25 -55.15
N ILE A 365 50.55 31.03 -54.28
CA ILE A 365 50.68 30.98 -52.82
C ILE A 365 50.37 29.58 -52.27
N ILE A 366 49.73 28.68 -53.05
CA ILE A 366 49.25 27.37 -52.58
C ILE A 366 49.71 26.29 -53.56
N ARG A 367 50.20 25.15 -53.03
CA ARG A 367 50.45 23.93 -53.80
C ARG A 367 49.49 22.85 -53.33
N THR A 368 48.82 22.18 -54.26
CA THR A 368 47.75 21.21 -53.99
C THR A 368 48.18 19.83 -54.48
N ASP A 369 48.43 18.92 -53.55
CA ASP A 369 48.87 17.54 -53.79
C ASP A 369 47.70 16.53 -53.78
N LYS A 370 46.54 16.93 -53.25
CA LYS A 370 45.33 16.10 -53.15
C LYS A 370 44.28 16.50 -54.20
N PRO A 371 43.58 15.53 -54.82
CA PRO A 371 42.55 15.80 -55.82
C PRO A 371 41.33 16.49 -55.19
N SER A 372 40.77 17.46 -55.91
CA SER A 372 39.50 18.09 -55.57
C SER A 372 38.37 17.14 -55.94
N THR A 373 37.50 16.82 -55.00
CA THR A 373 36.34 15.93 -55.24
C THR A 373 35.04 16.69 -55.06
N PHE A 374 34.07 16.37 -55.91
CA PHE A 374 32.71 16.86 -55.84
C PHE A 374 31.77 15.68 -55.65
N ASN A 375 31.03 15.69 -54.55
CA ASN A 375 30.14 14.61 -54.16
C ASN A 375 28.68 15.06 -54.27
N ILE A 376 27.89 14.30 -55.03
CA ILE A 376 26.43 14.42 -55.07
C ILE A 376 25.88 13.20 -54.35
N GLN A 377 24.99 13.42 -53.38
CA GLN A 377 24.25 12.37 -52.71
C GLN A 377 22.76 12.66 -52.80
N GLY A 378 21.97 11.61 -52.97
CA GLY A 378 20.53 11.71 -53.01
C GLY A 378 19.89 10.41 -52.56
N GLU A 379 18.77 10.51 -51.88
CA GLU A 379 18.00 9.38 -51.40
C GLU A 379 16.51 9.69 -51.54
N VAL A 380 15.76 8.70 -52.01
CA VAL A 380 14.30 8.71 -52.01
C VAL A 380 13.85 7.44 -51.31
N ALA A 381 13.19 7.59 -50.18
CA ALA A 381 12.65 6.49 -49.40
C ALA A 381 11.15 6.68 -49.17
N GLN A 382 10.42 5.57 -49.11
CA GLN A 382 9.02 5.56 -48.73
C GLN A 382 8.77 4.40 -47.75
N VAL A 383 8.02 4.71 -46.69
CA VAL A 383 7.41 3.69 -45.84
C VAL A 383 5.94 3.50 -46.22
N ARG A 384 5.52 2.24 -46.33
CA ARG A 384 4.11 1.84 -46.34
C ARG A 384 3.80 1.23 -44.98
N PRO A 385 3.26 2.04 -44.05
CA PRO A 385 2.96 1.56 -42.71
C PRO A 385 1.59 0.88 -42.69
N ASN A 386 1.49 -0.18 -41.90
CA ASN A 386 0.26 -0.67 -41.31
C ASN A 386 0.40 -0.49 -39.78
N PRO A 387 -0.19 0.59 -39.23
CA PRO A 387 0.02 0.99 -37.84
C PRO A 387 -0.72 0.10 -36.84
N ASN A 388 -1.65 -0.76 -37.29
CA ASN A 388 -2.27 -1.76 -36.42
C ASN A 388 -2.78 -2.95 -37.26
N THR A 389 -2.20 -4.12 -37.07
CA THR A 389 -2.61 -5.36 -37.76
C THR A 389 -3.70 -6.15 -37.01
N ALA A 390 -4.05 -5.77 -35.77
CA ALA A 390 -5.11 -6.41 -35.01
C ALA A 390 -6.47 -6.06 -35.62
N ASN A 391 -7.25 -7.07 -36.02
CA ASN A 391 -8.57 -6.89 -36.62
C ASN A 391 -9.59 -7.75 -35.88
N ASN A 392 -10.83 -7.29 -35.76
CA ASN A 392 -11.93 -8.08 -35.24
C ASN A 392 -12.84 -8.51 -36.40
N ALA A 393 -12.78 -9.78 -36.77
CA ALA A 393 -13.53 -10.31 -37.91
C ALA A 393 -15.04 -10.39 -37.68
N GLU A 394 -15.49 -10.50 -36.43
CA GLU A 394 -16.90 -10.61 -36.06
C GLU A 394 -17.63 -9.26 -36.18
N LEU A 395 -16.94 -8.18 -35.80
CA LEU A 395 -17.45 -6.81 -35.93
C LEU A 395 -17.09 -6.17 -37.28
N GLY A 396 -16.17 -6.77 -38.04
CA GLY A 396 -15.67 -6.23 -39.31
C GLY A 396 -14.67 -5.08 -39.15
N ASP A 397 -14.20 -4.83 -37.92
CA ASP A 397 -13.30 -3.74 -37.58
C ASP A 397 -11.85 -4.06 -37.95
N ARG A 398 -11.11 -3.01 -38.34
CA ARG A 398 -9.70 -3.08 -38.69
C ARG A 398 -8.87 -2.14 -37.81
N GLY A 399 -7.76 -2.64 -37.29
CA GLY A 399 -6.89 -1.88 -36.40
C GLY A 399 -7.51 -1.63 -35.02
N VAL A 400 -7.98 -2.70 -34.36
CA VAL A 400 -8.60 -2.64 -33.03
C VAL A 400 -7.53 -2.58 -31.94
N ALA A 401 -7.75 -1.73 -30.94
CA ALA A 401 -7.00 -1.70 -29.70
C ALA A 401 -7.96 -1.45 -28.54
N TYR A 402 -7.67 -2.04 -27.39
CA TYR A 402 -8.47 -1.91 -26.18
C TYR A 402 -7.92 -0.73 -25.37
N ILE A 403 -8.76 0.26 -25.09
CA ILE A 403 -8.49 1.29 -24.07
C ILE A 403 -8.50 0.61 -22.70
N ASP A 404 -9.54 -0.19 -22.47
CA ASP A 404 -9.68 -1.09 -21.33
C ASP A 404 -10.50 -2.32 -21.75
N ASP A 405 -10.20 -3.47 -21.15
CA ASP A 405 -10.91 -4.73 -21.31
C ASP A 405 -11.72 -5.12 -20.06
N PHE A 406 -11.66 -4.30 -18.98
CA PHE A 406 -12.28 -4.53 -17.67
C PHE A 406 -11.86 -5.84 -16.99
N GLU A 407 -10.88 -6.56 -17.54
CA GLU A 407 -10.45 -7.85 -17.01
C GLU A 407 -9.57 -7.65 -15.77
N GLY A 408 -8.84 -6.54 -15.73
CA GLY A 408 -7.99 -6.13 -14.61
C GLY A 408 -8.62 -5.11 -13.68
N SER A 409 -9.88 -4.69 -13.90
CA SER A 409 -10.48 -3.62 -13.09
C SER A 409 -11.09 -4.10 -11.79
N ARG A 410 -11.16 -5.43 -11.57
CA ARG A 410 -11.63 -5.99 -10.30
C ARG A 410 -10.52 -5.92 -9.27
N ARG A 411 -10.74 -5.18 -8.19
CA ARG A 411 -9.90 -5.19 -7.00
C ARG A 411 -10.49 -6.15 -5.99
N GLU A 412 -9.70 -7.05 -5.45
CA GLU A 412 -10.14 -7.97 -4.40
C GLU A 412 -9.19 -7.98 -3.21
N THR A 413 -9.75 -7.92 -2.01
CA THR A 413 -9.07 -8.22 -0.76
C THR A 413 -9.51 -9.59 -0.31
N ASN A 414 -8.61 -10.57 -0.38
CA ASN A 414 -8.91 -11.94 0.01
C ASN A 414 -8.78 -12.11 1.53
N LEU A 415 -9.88 -12.51 2.19
CA LEU A 415 -9.90 -12.80 3.63
C LEU A 415 -9.37 -14.19 3.97
N GLY A 416 -9.08 -15.02 2.97
CA GLY A 416 -8.38 -16.29 3.11
C GLY A 416 -9.28 -17.44 3.57
N VAL A 417 -8.99 -18.63 3.05
CA VAL A 417 -9.63 -19.89 3.49
C VAL A 417 -8.67 -20.81 4.23
N GLN A 418 -7.42 -20.39 4.47
CA GLN A 418 -6.42 -21.21 5.16
C GLN A 418 -6.70 -21.25 6.66
N MET A 419 -6.85 -22.43 7.23
CA MET A 419 -7.32 -22.62 8.62
C MET A 419 -6.39 -21.98 9.66
N ASN A 420 -5.08 -22.02 9.43
CA ASN A 420 -4.07 -21.47 10.35
C ASN A 420 -4.06 -19.94 10.41
N ASN A 421 -4.76 -19.26 9.51
CA ASN A 421 -4.93 -17.81 9.57
C ASN A 421 -6.10 -17.38 10.45
N TRP A 422 -6.88 -18.34 10.95
CA TRP A 422 -8.08 -18.09 11.75
C TRP A 422 -7.91 -18.70 13.15
N SER A 423 -8.41 -17.98 14.14
CA SER A 423 -8.44 -18.34 15.55
C SER A 423 -9.87 -18.38 16.04
N MET A 424 -10.10 -18.83 17.28
CA MET A 424 -11.43 -18.83 17.87
C MET A 424 -12.02 -17.41 17.90
N ALA A 425 -13.31 -17.28 17.59
CA ALA A 425 -13.97 -15.97 17.61
C ALA A 425 -14.27 -15.48 19.03
N ALA A 426 -13.97 -14.21 19.32
CA ALA A 426 -14.51 -13.52 20.48
C ALA A 426 -16.05 -13.37 20.42
N PRO A 427 -16.75 -13.26 21.56
CA PRO A 427 -18.19 -13.03 21.63
C PRO A 427 -18.67 -11.82 20.78
N PRO A 428 -19.70 -11.98 19.93
CA PRO A 428 -20.29 -10.85 19.20
C PRO A 428 -21.08 -9.91 20.12
N VAL A 429 -21.26 -8.67 19.67
CA VAL A 429 -22.05 -7.62 20.34
C VAL A 429 -23.30 -7.29 19.51
N ASP A 430 -24.30 -6.70 20.15
CA ASP A 430 -25.57 -6.33 19.55
C ASP A 430 -25.43 -5.15 18.57
N ILE A 431 -26.27 -5.12 17.54
CA ILE A 431 -26.36 -3.99 16.60
C ILE A 431 -26.71 -2.71 17.38
N GLY A 432 -25.96 -1.63 17.12
CA GLY A 432 -26.18 -0.32 17.73
C GLY A 432 -25.85 -0.23 19.22
N THR A 433 -25.28 -1.27 19.85
CA THR A 433 -24.83 -1.22 21.25
C THR A 433 -23.51 -1.97 21.45
N ASN A 434 -22.84 -1.73 22.58
CA ASN A 434 -21.65 -2.49 23.01
C ASN A 434 -22.00 -3.69 23.91
N LEU A 435 -23.25 -4.13 23.95
CA LEU A 435 -23.65 -5.27 24.78
C LEU A 435 -23.38 -6.58 24.05
N ILE A 436 -22.83 -7.57 24.75
CA ILE A 436 -22.59 -8.89 24.17
C ILE A 436 -23.92 -9.54 23.80
N SER A 437 -24.05 -9.90 22.52
CA SER A 437 -25.26 -10.51 21.94
C SER A 437 -25.29 -12.02 22.18
N LYS A 438 -24.12 -12.65 22.11
CA LYS A 438 -23.93 -14.09 22.32
C LYS A 438 -22.72 -14.36 23.23
N ASN A 439 -22.99 -14.68 24.49
CA ASN A 439 -21.95 -14.97 25.47
C ASN A 439 -21.41 -16.42 25.35
N ASN A 440 -20.35 -16.72 26.09
CA ASN A 440 -19.74 -18.06 26.11
C ASN A 440 -20.65 -19.15 26.65
N HIS A 441 -21.61 -18.81 27.52
CA HIS A 441 -22.63 -19.77 27.98
C HIS A 441 -23.48 -20.33 26.82
N LYS A 442 -23.68 -19.53 25.76
CA LYS A 442 -24.36 -19.94 24.52
C LYS A 442 -23.40 -20.44 23.43
N ARG A 443 -22.09 -20.45 23.65
CA ARG A 443 -21.13 -20.93 22.65
C ARG A 443 -21.24 -22.45 22.53
N GLY A 444 -21.51 -22.94 21.32
CA GLY A 444 -21.38 -24.36 21.01
C GLY A 444 -20.00 -24.67 20.42
N PHE A 445 -19.61 -25.93 20.50
CA PHE A 445 -18.40 -26.46 19.91
C PHE A 445 -18.40 -26.25 18.40
N ALA A 446 -17.37 -25.55 17.92
CA ALA A 446 -17.12 -25.31 16.52
C ALA A 446 -15.66 -25.58 16.21
N TYR A 447 -15.39 -26.19 15.06
CA TYR A 447 -14.04 -26.42 14.55
C TYR A 447 -14.00 -26.18 13.05
N TRP A 448 -12.88 -25.65 12.56
CA TRP A 448 -12.66 -25.27 11.18
C TRP A 448 -11.38 -25.89 10.61
N TYR A 449 -11.42 -26.32 9.35
CA TYR A 449 -10.27 -26.98 8.75
C TYR A 449 -10.22 -26.86 7.23
N ASN A 450 -9.03 -27.03 6.70
CA ASN A 450 -8.85 -27.37 5.28
C ASN A 450 -8.86 -28.88 5.11
N PRO A 451 -9.71 -29.45 4.24
CA PRO A 451 -9.67 -30.87 3.94
C PRO A 451 -8.28 -31.28 3.42
N TYR A 452 -7.73 -32.37 3.98
CA TYR A 452 -6.40 -32.87 3.58
C TYR A 452 -6.35 -33.22 2.09
N ASN A 453 -7.45 -33.79 1.57
CA ASN A 453 -7.66 -33.96 0.15
C ASN A 453 -8.39 -32.72 -0.39
N ARG A 454 -7.64 -31.88 -1.13
CA ARG A 454 -8.18 -30.68 -1.77
C ARG A 454 -9.34 -31.01 -2.72
N ILE A 455 -10.25 -30.06 -2.88
CA ILE A 455 -11.45 -30.25 -3.70
C ILE A 455 -11.11 -29.97 -5.16
N PRO A 456 -11.45 -30.84 -6.13
CA PRO A 456 -11.28 -30.52 -7.55
C PRO A 456 -12.02 -29.23 -7.89
N THR A 457 -11.33 -28.29 -8.52
CA THR A 457 -11.86 -26.94 -8.82
C THR A 457 -13.16 -27.00 -9.63
N ASN A 458 -13.29 -28.00 -10.51
CA ASN A 458 -14.49 -28.23 -11.33
C ASN A 458 -15.70 -28.79 -10.56
N GLN A 459 -15.54 -29.21 -9.30
CA GLN A 459 -16.67 -29.53 -8.43
C GLN A 459 -17.31 -28.27 -7.84
N ILE A 460 -16.55 -27.17 -7.79
CA ILE A 460 -17.01 -25.86 -7.34
C ILE A 460 -17.47 -25.04 -8.55
N TRP A 461 -16.63 -24.91 -9.58
CA TRP A 461 -16.91 -24.18 -10.83
C TRP A 461 -16.74 -25.11 -12.06
N PRO A 462 -17.80 -25.81 -12.49
CA PRO A 462 -17.71 -26.79 -13.58
C PRO A 462 -17.28 -26.23 -14.94
N ASN A 463 -17.49 -24.94 -15.19
CA ASN A 463 -17.15 -24.27 -16.46
C ASN A 463 -15.71 -23.72 -16.48
N LYS A 464 -15.00 -23.73 -15.35
CA LYS A 464 -13.63 -23.24 -15.26
C LYS A 464 -12.68 -24.24 -15.93
N GLU A 465 -11.89 -23.78 -16.89
CA GLU A 465 -10.82 -24.59 -17.47
C GLU A 465 -9.72 -24.86 -16.44
N THR A 466 -9.39 -26.14 -16.26
CA THR A 466 -8.38 -26.56 -15.28
C THR A 466 -7.32 -27.44 -15.91
N SER A 467 -6.10 -27.34 -15.39
CA SER A 467 -4.95 -28.13 -15.80
C SER A 467 -3.99 -28.32 -14.62
N ALA A 468 -3.59 -29.57 -14.40
CA ALA A 468 -2.54 -29.90 -13.43
C ALA A 468 -1.20 -29.22 -13.77
N GLN A 469 -0.95 -28.92 -15.04
CA GLN A 469 0.26 -28.19 -15.47
C GLN A 469 0.22 -26.71 -15.08
N ALA A 470 -0.99 -26.14 -15.01
CA ALA A 470 -1.23 -24.77 -14.56
C ALA A 470 -1.47 -24.69 -13.04
N GLN A 471 -1.45 -25.84 -12.34
CA GLN A 471 -1.66 -25.95 -10.88
C GLN A 471 -2.99 -25.36 -10.38
N ASN A 472 -4.04 -25.39 -11.20
CA ASN A 472 -5.37 -24.83 -10.88
C ASN A 472 -6.50 -25.90 -10.84
N ASP A 473 -6.15 -27.18 -10.87
CA ASP A 473 -7.09 -28.31 -10.90
C ASP A 473 -7.73 -28.66 -9.56
N VAL A 474 -7.15 -28.18 -8.46
CA VAL A 474 -7.67 -28.31 -7.10
C VAL A 474 -7.75 -26.95 -6.39
N THR A 475 -8.72 -26.81 -5.49
CA THR A 475 -9.02 -25.63 -4.68
C THR A 475 -9.04 -26.00 -3.20
N ASP A 476 -8.42 -25.18 -2.36
CA ASP A 476 -8.58 -25.27 -0.91
C ASP A 476 -9.91 -24.66 -0.50
N ILE A 477 -10.58 -25.29 0.45
CA ILE A 477 -11.81 -24.76 1.04
C ILE A 477 -11.64 -24.74 2.56
N LEU A 478 -12.34 -23.82 3.21
CA LEU A 478 -12.51 -23.82 4.66
C LEU A 478 -13.82 -24.51 5.00
N VAL A 479 -13.77 -25.49 5.92
CA VAL A 479 -14.96 -26.20 6.39
C VAL A 479 -15.17 -25.87 7.85
N LEU A 480 -16.33 -25.31 8.20
CA LEU A 480 -16.79 -25.08 9.56
C LEU A 480 -17.78 -26.18 9.95
N ASN A 481 -17.51 -26.90 11.03
CA ASN A 481 -18.47 -27.75 11.70
C ASN A 481 -18.94 -27.06 12.97
N PHE A 482 -20.24 -27.04 13.20
CA PHE A 482 -20.82 -26.42 14.38
C PHE A 482 -21.86 -27.34 15.04
N ASN A 483 -21.69 -27.60 16.34
CA ASN A 483 -22.60 -28.39 17.15
C ASN A 483 -23.35 -27.51 18.18
N PRO A 484 -24.59 -27.08 17.90
CA PRO A 484 -25.33 -26.18 18.79
C PRO A 484 -25.71 -26.83 20.14
N ASP A 485 -25.86 -28.16 20.19
CA ASP A 485 -26.27 -28.89 21.39
C ASP A 485 -25.18 -28.94 22.48
N SER A 486 -23.94 -28.63 22.11
CA SER A 486 -22.80 -28.70 23.02
C SER A 486 -22.62 -27.45 23.88
N SER A 487 -23.41 -26.39 23.65
CA SER A 487 -23.38 -25.20 24.50
C SER A 487 -23.90 -25.50 25.89
N PHE A 488 -23.37 -24.79 26.90
CA PHE A 488 -23.83 -24.95 28.28
C PHE A 488 -25.30 -24.58 28.45
N ALA A 489 -25.76 -23.54 27.74
CA ALA A 489 -27.17 -23.15 27.73
C ALA A 489 -28.09 -24.29 27.28
N VAL A 490 -27.71 -25.06 26.27
CA VAL A 490 -28.54 -26.20 25.81
C VAL A 490 -28.35 -27.40 26.72
N ARG A 491 -27.10 -27.79 26.96
CA ARG A 491 -26.74 -29.02 27.67
C ARG A 491 -27.18 -29.02 29.12
N ASP A 492 -27.03 -27.88 29.80
CA ASP A 492 -27.21 -27.78 31.25
C ASP A 492 -28.54 -27.09 31.62
N ASP A 493 -28.99 -26.12 30.82
CA ASP A 493 -30.24 -25.38 31.08
C ASP A 493 -31.43 -25.83 30.21
N GLY A 494 -31.20 -26.59 29.14
CA GLY A 494 -32.25 -27.01 28.19
C GLY A 494 -32.77 -25.88 27.30
N ALA A 495 -31.92 -24.91 26.97
CA ALA A 495 -32.23 -23.83 26.01
C ALA A 495 -32.46 -24.36 24.58
N ASP A 496 -33.03 -23.52 23.70
CA ASP A 496 -33.18 -23.85 22.28
C ASP A 496 -31.79 -23.87 21.60
N PRO A 497 -31.39 -24.97 20.92
CA PRO A 497 -30.11 -25.02 20.21
C PRO A 497 -29.91 -23.91 19.18
N ARG A 498 -30.99 -23.34 18.63
CA ARG A 498 -30.91 -22.21 17.69
C ARG A 498 -30.32 -20.93 18.32
N ASP A 499 -30.35 -20.81 19.64
CA ASP A 499 -29.73 -19.69 20.35
C ASP A 499 -28.21 -19.82 20.46
N SER A 500 -27.67 -21.04 20.28
CA SER A 500 -26.24 -21.31 20.35
C SER A 500 -25.50 -20.67 19.17
N TRP A 501 -24.22 -20.37 19.37
CA TRP A 501 -23.37 -19.78 18.32
C TRP A 501 -21.98 -20.41 18.30
N GLY A 502 -21.28 -20.29 17.18
CA GLY A 502 -19.89 -20.72 17.04
C GLY A 502 -19.23 -20.12 15.81
N GLY A 503 -17.93 -19.84 15.88
CA GLY A 503 -17.23 -19.17 14.80
C GLY A 503 -15.74 -18.99 15.05
N PHE A 504 -15.09 -18.37 14.06
CA PHE A 504 -13.66 -18.11 14.02
C PHE A 504 -13.42 -16.68 13.53
N MET A 505 -12.28 -16.10 13.90
CA MET A 505 -11.89 -14.75 13.50
C MET A 505 -10.41 -14.67 13.18
N ARG A 506 -10.00 -13.59 12.52
CA ARG A 506 -8.61 -13.35 12.18
C ARG A 506 -8.28 -11.87 12.21
N SER A 507 -7.01 -11.57 12.43
CA SER A 507 -6.44 -10.28 12.11
C SER A 507 -6.15 -10.17 10.60
N LEU A 508 -6.25 -8.96 10.09
CA LEU A 508 -5.83 -8.58 8.75
C LEU A 508 -4.45 -7.91 8.82
N SER A 509 -3.70 -7.98 7.73
CA SER A 509 -2.46 -7.21 7.61
C SER A 509 -2.78 -5.75 7.33
N SER A 510 -1.92 -4.82 7.78
CA SER A 510 -2.12 -3.37 7.63
C SER A 510 -2.41 -2.90 6.20
N GLY A 511 -1.84 -3.57 5.19
CA GLY A 511 -2.13 -3.31 3.77
C GLY A 511 -3.57 -3.60 3.33
N TYR A 512 -4.36 -4.29 4.16
CA TYR A 512 -5.76 -4.62 3.91
C TYR A 512 -6.73 -3.87 4.85
N TYR A 513 -6.26 -2.93 5.68
CA TYR A 513 -7.14 -2.19 6.58
C TYR A 513 -8.12 -1.27 5.83
N ASP A 514 -7.66 -0.61 4.78
CA ASP A 514 -8.50 0.31 4.01
C ASP A 514 -9.34 -0.45 2.97
N GLN A 515 -10.63 -0.55 3.27
CA GLN A 515 -11.68 -1.14 2.44
C GLN A 515 -12.71 -0.09 1.98
N SER A 516 -12.39 1.21 2.05
CA SER A 516 -13.29 2.31 1.64
C SER A 516 -13.72 2.24 0.17
N GLU A 517 -12.90 1.61 -0.67
CA GLU A 517 -13.16 1.41 -2.10
C GLU A 517 -13.81 0.06 -2.43
N SER A 518 -13.93 -0.83 -1.44
CA SER A 518 -14.64 -2.10 -1.59
C SER A 518 -16.15 -1.86 -1.70
N LYS A 519 -16.84 -2.71 -2.46
CA LYS A 519 -18.28 -2.56 -2.77
C LYS A 519 -19.11 -3.73 -2.31
N PHE A 520 -18.55 -4.93 -2.38
CA PHE A 520 -19.26 -6.16 -2.01
C PHE A 520 -18.41 -7.03 -1.10
N LEU A 521 -19.07 -7.72 -0.18
CA LEU A 521 -18.60 -9.00 0.33
C LEU A 521 -19.06 -10.08 -0.63
N GLU A 522 -18.12 -10.88 -1.14
CA GLU A 522 -18.38 -12.06 -1.95
C GLU A 522 -17.88 -13.32 -1.26
N MET A 523 -18.71 -14.35 -1.25
CA MET A 523 -18.32 -15.67 -0.77
C MET A 523 -18.98 -16.79 -1.53
N TRP A 524 -18.16 -17.75 -1.95
CA TRP A 524 -18.64 -19.03 -2.45
C TRP A 524 -18.84 -20.00 -1.30
N VAL A 525 -20.10 -20.30 -1.00
CA VAL A 525 -20.48 -21.14 0.13
C VAL A 525 -21.27 -22.37 -0.29
N ARG A 526 -21.20 -23.42 0.53
CA ARG A 526 -22.06 -24.59 0.45
C ARG A 526 -22.52 -24.98 1.85
N GLY A 527 -23.83 -24.93 2.05
CA GLY A 527 -24.53 -25.20 3.30
C GLY A 527 -26.05 -25.12 3.06
N GLU A 528 -26.82 -25.89 3.81
CA GLU A 528 -28.27 -26.05 3.59
C GLU A 528 -29.13 -25.34 4.67
N ALA A 529 -28.55 -24.97 5.81
CA ALA A 529 -29.25 -24.38 6.94
C ALA A 529 -28.31 -23.52 7.80
N GLY A 530 -28.91 -22.68 8.64
CA GLY A 530 -28.22 -21.78 9.55
C GLY A 530 -28.04 -20.38 9.00
N ARG A 531 -27.79 -19.44 9.90
CA ARG A 531 -27.49 -18.05 9.58
C ARG A 531 -26.01 -17.82 9.76
N ILE A 532 -25.34 -17.41 8.68
CA ILE A 532 -23.94 -17.01 8.73
C ILE A 532 -23.86 -15.51 8.97
N HIS A 533 -22.93 -15.12 9.83
CA HIS A 533 -22.62 -13.74 10.14
C HIS A 533 -21.19 -13.45 9.73
N VAL A 534 -20.98 -12.29 9.13
CA VAL A 534 -19.64 -11.79 8.77
C VAL A 534 -19.47 -10.41 9.38
N ASP A 535 -18.47 -10.29 10.24
CA ASP A 535 -18.12 -9.05 10.93
C ASP A 535 -16.76 -8.54 10.44
N LEU A 536 -16.67 -7.23 10.19
CA LEU A 536 -15.49 -6.57 9.63
C LEU A 536 -15.25 -5.25 10.35
N GLY A 537 -14.11 -5.09 11.01
CA GLY A 537 -13.77 -3.85 11.70
C GLY A 537 -12.77 -4.02 12.83
N LEU A 538 -12.96 -3.25 13.90
CA LEU A 538 -12.29 -3.47 15.18
C LEU A 538 -13.13 -4.48 15.97
N ILE A 539 -12.59 -5.67 16.19
CA ILE A 539 -13.27 -6.75 16.89
C ILE A 539 -12.40 -7.12 18.09
N SER A 540 -13.03 -7.30 19.24
CA SER A 540 -12.33 -7.74 20.45
C SER A 540 -11.60 -9.07 20.20
N GLU A 541 -10.41 -9.18 20.73
CA GLU A 541 -9.61 -10.41 20.81
C GLU A 541 -9.92 -11.21 22.08
N ASP A 542 -10.41 -10.54 23.13
CA ASP A 542 -10.81 -11.16 24.41
C ASP A 542 -11.91 -12.20 24.16
N LEU A 543 -11.60 -13.47 24.42
CA LEU A 543 -12.55 -14.56 24.24
C LEU A 543 -13.59 -14.60 25.36
N GLN A 544 -13.38 -13.88 26.47
CA GLN A 544 -14.29 -13.90 27.62
C GLN A 544 -15.41 -12.88 27.51
N SER A 545 -16.58 -13.28 27.98
CA SER A 545 -17.81 -12.47 27.88
C SER A 545 -17.98 -11.48 29.04
N GLY A 546 -17.09 -11.47 30.03
CA GLY A 546 -17.18 -10.49 31.12
C GLY A 546 -16.49 -10.91 32.41
N PRO A 547 -16.60 -10.07 33.45
CA PRO A 547 -15.81 -10.21 34.69
C PRO A 547 -16.02 -11.51 35.48
N ALA A 548 -17.09 -12.27 35.20
CA ALA A 548 -17.34 -13.56 35.83
C ALA A 548 -16.42 -14.68 35.30
N GLU A 549 -15.83 -14.48 34.12
CA GLU A 549 -14.95 -15.43 33.44
C GLU A 549 -13.49 -15.03 33.70
N GLN A 550 -13.09 -15.05 34.98
CA GLN A 550 -11.70 -14.82 35.42
C GLN A 550 -11.28 -15.95 36.36
N TRP A 551 -10.08 -16.49 36.17
CA TRP A 551 -9.54 -17.56 37.00
C TRP A 551 -8.04 -17.40 37.21
N THR A 552 -7.49 -18.30 38.03
CA THR A 552 -6.05 -18.43 38.22
C THR A 552 -5.67 -19.87 37.95
N VAL A 553 -4.61 -20.03 37.18
CA VAL A 553 -4.05 -21.33 36.82
C VAL A 553 -2.66 -21.49 37.39
N THR A 554 -2.24 -22.74 37.65
CA THR A 554 -0.89 -23.06 38.09
C THR A 554 -0.15 -23.82 37.00
N ILE A 555 0.87 -23.20 36.41
CA ILE A 555 1.76 -23.79 35.40
C ILE A 555 3.18 -23.83 35.98
N ASP A 556 3.82 -24.99 35.96
CA ASP A 556 5.11 -25.26 36.60
C ASP A 556 5.26 -24.73 38.05
N GLY A 557 4.17 -24.78 38.83
CA GLY A 557 4.14 -24.33 40.22
C GLY A 557 4.08 -22.80 40.41
N GLN A 558 3.89 -22.03 39.35
CA GLN A 558 3.62 -20.58 39.39
C GLN A 558 2.16 -20.28 39.05
N GLU A 559 1.59 -19.28 39.72
CA GLU A 559 0.20 -18.85 39.52
C GLU A 559 0.12 -17.75 38.46
N TYR A 560 -0.74 -17.94 37.47
CA TYR A 560 -1.01 -16.98 36.40
C TYR A 560 -2.50 -16.62 36.39
N PRO A 561 -2.85 -15.32 36.50
CA PRO A 561 -4.23 -14.89 36.31
C PRO A 561 -4.60 -14.94 34.83
N LYS A 562 -5.79 -15.43 34.53
CA LYS A 562 -6.34 -15.60 33.17
C LYS A 562 -7.76 -15.03 33.09
N GLY A 563 -8.29 -14.90 31.89
CA GLY A 563 -9.67 -14.51 31.63
C GLY A 563 -9.88 -13.00 31.47
N TRP A 564 -11.15 -12.59 31.48
CA TRP A 564 -11.64 -11.29 31.01
C TRP A 564 -10.72 -10.08 31.25
N ASN A 565 -10.50 -9.32 30.17
CA ASN A 565 -9.70 -8.11 30.11
C ASN A 565 -8.23 -8.35 30.55
N ARG A 566 -7.68 -9.51 30.18
CA ARG A 566 -6.26 -9.87 30.29
C ARG A 566 -5.85 -10.58 29.01
N LEU A 567 -4.62 -10.32 28.57
CA LEU A 567 -4.06 -11.05 27.43
C LEU A 567 -3.78 -12.49 27.85
N ASP A 568 -4.61 -13.43 27.39
CA ASP A 568 -4.37 -14.85 27.62
C ASP A 568 -3.45 -15.41 26.53
N THR A 569 -2.24 -15.81 26.94
CA THR A 569 -1.21 -16.42 26.08
C THR A 569 -0.52 -17.61 26.76
N GLU A 570 -0.01 -18.54 25.96
CA GLU A 570 0.90 -19.60 26.42
C GLU A 570 2.34 -19.09 26.64
N ASP A 571 2.71 -17.93 26.11
CA ASP A 571 4.05 -17.35 26.27
C ASP A 571 4.22 -16.79 27.69
N LEU A 572 4.73 -17.60 28.61
CA LEU A 572 4.85 -17.21 30.00
C LEU A 572 6.06 -16.30 30.22
N PRO A 573 5.97 -15.33 31.17
CA PRO A 573 7.09 -14.46 31.49
C PRO A 573 8.39 -15.22 31.82
N SER A 574 9.49 -14.80 31.20
CA SER A 574 10.83 -15.35 31.42
C SER A 574 11.71 -14.41 32.25
N ALA A 575 12.88 -14.88 32.67
CA ALA A 575 13.83 -14.05 33.44
C ALA A 575 14.30 -12.79 32.68
N THR A 576 14.13 -12.76 31.36
CA THR A 576 14.57 -11.67 30.47
C THR A 576 13.43 -10.86 29.85
N SER A 577 12.19 -11.34 29.93
CA SER A 577 11.03 -10.69 29.30
C SER A 577 9.77 -10.90 30.11
N THR A 578 9.02 -9.83 30.36
CA THR A 578 7.72 -9.88 31.05
C THR A 578 6.60 -10.39 30.16
N LEU A 579 6.81 -10.47 28.85
CA LEU A 579 5.85 -10.96 27.86
C LEU A 579 6.18 -12.38 27.37
N GLY A 580 7.29 -12.96 27.84
CA GLY A 580 7.79 -14.25 27.34
C GLY A 580 8.83 -14.11 26.23
N ASP A 581 9.24 -15.22 25.63
CA ASP A 581 10.34 -15.29 24.65
C ASP A 581 9.89 -15.54 23.20
N GLY A 582 8.57 -15.55 22.97
CA GLY A 582 7.94 -15.72 21.67
C GLY A 582 7.85 -17.18 21.22
N LEU A 583 8.19 -18.14 22.08
CA LEU A 583 8.15 -19.57 21.78
C LEU A 583 7.46 -20.34 22.92
N VAL A 584 6.76 -21.41 22.56
CA VAL A 584 6.19 -22.34 23.53
C VAL A 584 7.23 -23.36 23.96
N SER A 585 7.24 -23.73 25.23
CA SER A 585 7.90 -24.91 25.76
C SER A 585 6.90 -26.02 26.12
N GLU A 586 7.37 -27.25 26.32
CA GLU A 586 6.49 -28.39 26.67
C GLU A 586 5.66 -28.18 27.96
N VAL A 587 6.05 -27.25 28.83
CA VAL A 587 5.27 -26.92 30.05
C VAL A 587 4.24 -25.82 29.81
N GLU A 588 4.39 -25.05 28.74
CA GLU A 588 3.51 -23.95 28.33
C GLU A 588 2.40 -24.40 27.37
N ASP A 589 2.57 -25.56 26.72
CA ASP A 589 1.61 -26.22 25.82
C ASP A 589 0.38 -26.76 26.57
N VAL A 590 -0.40 -25.86 27.16
CA VAL A 590 -1.56 -26.13 28.02
C VAL A 590 -2.84 -25.47 27.48
N GLY A 591 -2.78 -24.89 26.28
CA GLY A 591 -3.80 -24.03 25.72
C GLY A 591 -3.85 -22.65 26.39
N ILE A 592 -4.54 -21.71 25.74
CA ILE A 592 -4.68 -20.34 26.24
C ILE A 592 -5.38 -20.24 27.60
N ASP A 593 -6.25 -21.21 27.93
CA ASP A 593 -6.95 -21.25 29.22
C ASP A 593 -6.05 -21.68 30.40
N GLY A 594 -4.91 -22.30 30.08
CA GLY A 594 -3.88 -22.74 31.01
C GLY A 594 -4.11 -24.10 31.68
N TRP A 595 -5.27 -24.74 31.49
CA TRP A 595 -5.62 -25.99 32.17
C TRP A 595 -5.35 -27.20 31.30
N LEU A 596 -4.68 -28.21 31.87
CA LEU A 596 -4.59 -29.49 31.18
C LEU A 596 -5.95 -30.18 31.15
N HIS A 597 -6.24 -30.94 30.09
CA HIS A 597 -7.49 -31.69 29.93
C HIS A 597 -7.75 -32.62 31.13
N THR A 598 -6.70 -33.12 31.80
CA THR A 598 -6.81 -33.97 33.00
C THR A 598 -7.31 -33.24 34.25
N GLN A 599 -7.23 -31.91 34.27
CA GLN A 599 -7.66 -31.04 35.37
C GLN A 599 -9.12 -30.59 35.20
N ARG A 600 -9.69 -30.70 33.98
CA ARG A 600 -11.00 -30.14 33.60
C ARG A 600 -12.23 -30.95 33.99
N ASP A 601 -12.08 -32.23 34.38
CA ASP A 601 -13.18 -33.15 34.77
C ASP A 601 -14.06 -32.66 35.97
N THR A 602 -13.79 -31.48 36.53
CA THR A 602 -14.50 -30.90 37.68
C THR A 602 -15.05 -29.48 37.47
N LEU A 603 -14.81 -28.84 36.32
CA LEU A 603 -15.16 -27.44 36.07
C LEU A 603 -16.15 -27.34 34.91
N ASP A 604 -17.41 -27.03 35.23
CA ASP A 604 -18.56 -26.88 34.32
C ASP A 604 -18.38 -25.82 33.20
N TRP A 605 -17.21 -25.18 33.08
CA TRP A 605 -16.98 -23.99 32.25
C TRP A 605 -16.04 -24.22 31.06
N HIS A 606 -15.27 -25.32 31.06
CA HIS A 606 -14.24 -25.58 30.04
C HIS A 606 -14.38 -27.02 29.53
N PRO A 607 -15.15 -27.26 28.47
CA PRO A 607 -15.11 -28.54 27.78
C PRO A 607 -13.71 -28.72 27.20
N SER A 608 -13.27 -29.94 26.92
CA SER A 608 -11.95 -30.26 26.34
C SER A 608 -11.80 -29.84 24.86
N TRP A 609 -12.27 -28.64 24.51
CA TRP A 609 -12.40 -28.13 23.14
C TRP A 609 -11.11 -27.61 22.54
N ASP A 610 -10.12 -27.35 23.38
CA ASP A 610 -8.79 -26.90 23.01
C ASP A 610 -7.76 -28.04 23.02
N LEU A 611 -8.16 -29.30 23.28
CA LEU A 611 -7.26 -30.44 23.09
C LEU A 611 -6.89 -30.56 21.62
N TRP A 612 -5.60 -30.68 21.30
CA TRP A 612 -5.11 -30.89 19.95
C TRP A 612 -5.00 -32.36 19.58
N SER A 613 -5.51 -32.74 18.40
CA SER A 613 -5.28 -34.05 17.80
C SER A 613 -5.52 -34.04 16.31
N PHE A 614 -4.54 -34.49 15.52
CA PHE A 614 -4.69 -34.68 14.08
C PHE A 614 -3.82 -35.83 13.57
N GLU A 615 -4.43 -36.77 12.84
CA GLU A 615 -3.74 -37.91 12.23
C GLU A 615 -4.23 -38.11 10.77
N PRO A 616 -3.40 -37.74 9.76
CA PRO A 616 -3.82 -37.78 8.36
C PRO A 616 -3.75 -39.17 7.71
N SER A 617 -3.31 -40.22 8.42
CA SER A 617 -3.06 -41.55 7.83
C SER A 617 -4.30 -42.47 7.70
N GLY A 618 -5.48 -42.04 8.13
CA GLY A 618 -6.72 -42.84 8.11
C GLY A 618 -7.59 -42.67 6.85
N THR A 619 -8.51 -43.62 6.60
CA THR A 619 -9.55 -43.48 5.54
C THR A 619 -10.67 -42.52 5.93
N ASN A 620 -10.86 -42.31 7.24
CA ASN A 620 -11.71 -41.26 7.81
C ASN A 620 -10.78 -40.38 8.64
N ILE A 621 -10.40 -39.24 8.09
CA ILE A 621 -9.57 -38.26 8.79
C ILE A 621 -10.47 -37.53 9.78
N ASP A 622 -10.06 -37.52 11.05
CA ASP A 622 -10.75 -36.81 12.12
C ASP A 622 -10.16 -35.39 12.25
N TYR A 623 -11.02 -34.39 12.13
CA TYR A 623 -10.66 -32.97 12.23
C TYR A 623 -11.18 -32.32 13.53
N THR A 624 -11.84 -33.09 14.40
CA THR A 624 -12.60 -32.57 15.54
C THR A 624 -11.73 -31.74 16.50
N HIS A 625 -10.44 -32.06 16.59
CA HIS A 625 -9.47 -31.46 17.54
C HIS A 625 -8.32 -30.74 16.82
N VAL A 626 -8.48 -30.38 15.54
CA VAL A 626 -7.39 -29.81 14.74
C VAL A 626 -7.07 -28.35 15.10
N ASN A 627 -8.02 -27.64 15.74
CA ASN A 627 -7.85 -26.25 16.20
C ASN A 627 -7.45 -26.15 17.68
N GLY A 628 -7.15 -27.27 18.34
CA GLY A 628 -6.77 -27.26 19.76
C GLY A 628 -5.41 -26.61 20.01
N GLY A 629 -5.29 -25.90 21.13
CA GLY A 629 -4.03 -25.35 21.61
C GLY A 629 -3.26 -26.34 22.49
N GLU A 630 -3.94 -27.03 23.42
CA GLU A 630 -3.30 -27.97 24.33
C GLU A 630 -2.75 -29.21 23.60
N GLY A 631 -1.44 -29.44 23.73
CA GLY A 631 -0.75 -30.59 23.16
C GLY A 631 -0.33 -30.40 21.70
N ASN A 632 -0.37 -29.17 21.19
CA ASN A 632 -0.05 -28.86 19.80
C ASN A 632 1.45 -28.59 19.57
N PHE A 633 2.31 -28.65 20.59
CA PHE A 633 3.73 -28.25 20.51
C PHE A 633 4.52 -28.88 19.35
N ASN A 634 4.18 -30.12 18.98
CA ASN A 634 4.84 -30.84 17.87
C ASN A 634 4.10 -30.71 16.52
N ALA A 635 2.98 -30.01 16.47
CA ALA A 635 2.24 -29.69 15.27
C ALA A 635 2.98 -28.64 14.42
N GLU A 636 2.56 -28.49 13.18
CA GLU A 636 3.03 -27.38 12.34
C GLU A 636 2.51 -26.07 12.92
N GLY A 637 3.41 -25.16 13.30
CA GLY A 637 3.05 -23.88 13.92
C GLY A 637 3.00 -23.89 15.45
N GLY A 638 2.82 -25.03 16.11
CA GLY A 638 2.68 -25.13 17.58
C GLY A 638 3.95 -24.82 18.40
N ARG A 639 5.04 -24.38 17.76
CA ARG A 639 6.18 -23.78 18.48
C ARG A 639 5.97 -22.30 18.79
N TYR A 640 4.99 -21.67 18.15
CA TYR A 640 4.53 -20.33 18.45
C TYR A 640 3.39 -20.41 19.47
N PRO A 641 3.31 -19.46 20.42
CA PRO A 641 2.30 -19.46 21.45
C PRO A 641 0.91 -19.25 20.89
N ASP A 642 -0.04 -20.09 21.33
CA ASP A 642 -1.45 -19.72 21.21
C ASP A 642 -1.71 -18.53 22.13
N THR A 643 -2.38 -17.51 21.58
CA THR A 643 -2.57 -16.22 22.25
C THR A 643 -3.83 -15.52 21.73
N GLU A 644 -4.43 -14.69 22.58
CA GLU A 644 -5.46 -13.73 22.17
C GLU A 644 -4.88 -12.55 21.39
N ASP A 645 -3.57 -12.29 21.42
CA ASP A 645 -2.92 -11.27 20.59
C ASP A 645 -2.81 -11.73 19.13
N LEU A 646 -3.93 -11.67 18.39
CA LEU A 646 -4.06 -12.21 17.04
C LEU A 646 -3.30 -11.38 16.00
N ASN A 647 -3.02 -10.12 16.28
CA ASN A 647 -2.26 -9.24 15.39
C ASN A 647 -0.77 -9.10 15.77
N ASN A 648 -0.33 -9.74 16.86
CA ASN A 648 1.04 -9.74 17.39
C ASN A 648 1.55 -8.33 17.75
N ASN A 649 0.67 -7.46 18.27
CA ASN A 649 1.04 -6.11 18.71
C ASN A 649 1.52 -6.06 20.18
N GLY A 650 1.49 -7.18 20.88
CA GLY A 650 1.90 -7.34 22.28
C GLY A 650 0.84 -6.91 23.30
N ALA A 651 -0.39 -6.64 22.88
CA ALA A 651 -1.49 -6.19 23.71
C ALA A 651 -2.81 -6.86 23.34
N LEU A 652 -3.74 -6.90 24.29
CA LEU A 652 -5.10 -7.37 24.04
C LEU A 652 -5.97 -6.24 23.48
N ASP A 653 -6.47 -6.40 22.26
CA ASP A 653 -7.46 -5.48 21.68
C ASP A 653 -8.88 -5.82 22.18
N THR A 654 -9.51 -4.93 22.95
CA THR A 654 -10.86 -5.16 23.54
C THR A 654 -11.98 -4.35 22.89
N LYS A 655 -11.65 -3.54 21.87
CA LYS A 655 -12.59 -2.61 21.24
C LYS A 655 -13.49 -3.33 20.24
N ASN A 656 -14.80 -3.14 20.38
CA ASN A 656 -15.80 -3.56 19.39
C ASN A 656 -16.34 -2.33 18.65
N ALA A 657 -16.02 -2.23 17.37
CA ALA A 657 -16.50 -1.21 16.44
C ALA A 657 -16.39 -1.79 15.01
N TYR A 658 -17.44 -2.47 14.55
CA TYR A 658 -17.40 -3.23 13.30
C TYR A 658 -18.73 -3.20 12.54
N PHE A 659 -18.61 -3.41 11.25
CA PHE A 659 -19.72 -3.70 10.35
C PHE A 659 -20.10 -5.17 10.47
N THR A 660 -21.40 -5.48 10.50
CA THR A 660 -21.92 -6.85 10.57
C THR A 660 -23.00 -7.07 9.52
N ILE A 661 -23.04 -8.25 8.93
CA ILE A 661 -24.15 -8.72 8.10
C ILE A 661 -24.50 -10.16 8.47
N SER A 662 -25.80 -10.46 8.46
CA SER A 662 -26.30 -11.82 8.61
C SER A 662 -26.95 -12.31 7.30
N VAL A 663 -26.60 -13.52 6.86
CA VAL A 663 -27.17 -14.18 5.68
C VAL A 663 -27.75 -15.52 6.10
N ASP A 664 -29.04 -15.73 5.85
CA ASP A 664 -29.70 -17.01 6.10
C ASP A 664 -29.52 -17.93 4.88
N LEU A 665 -28.78 -19.04 5.06
CA LEU A 665 -28.45 -19.96 3.97
C LEU A 665 -29.65 -20.80 3.47
N SER A 666 -30.75 -20.80 4.23
CA SER A 666 -32.02 -21.41 3.84
C SER A 666 -32.86 -20.51 2.92
N GLN A 667 -32.55 -19.22 2.89
CA GLN A 667 -33.18 -18.23 2.01
C GLN A 667 -32.31 -17.96 0.79
N ASP A 668 -32.90 -17.30 -0.20
CA ASP A 668 -32.23 -16.87 -1.42
C ASP A 668 -31.76 -15.41 -1.38
N ASP A 669 -31.78 -14.81 -0.19
CA ASP A 669 -31.29 -13.44 0.03
C ASP A 669 -29.77 -13.38 -0.26
N TYR A 670 -29.35 -12.36 -1.01
CA TYR A 670 -27.96 -12.14 -1.43
C TYR A 670 -27.33 -13.25 -2.29
N ILE A 671 -28.10 -14.24 -2.77
CA ILE A 671 -27.58 -15.28 -3.67
C ILE A 671 -27.50 -14.73 -5.10
N ALA A 672 -26.29 -14.43 -5.56
CA ALA A 672 -26.02 -13.88 -6.89
C ALA A 672 -25.71 -14.94 -7.96
N GLY A 673 -25.51 -16.21 -7.57
CA GLY A 673 -25.26 -17.28 -8.53
C GLY A 673 -25.18 -18.66 -7.89
N ARG A 674 -25.38 -19.70 -8.72
CA ARG A 674 -25.22 -21.11 -8.34
C ARG A 674 -24.54 -21.86 -9.47
N THR A 675 -23.63 -22.78 -9.12
CA THR A 675 -22.95 -23.57 -10.15
C THR A 675 -23.72 -24.86 -10.47
N GLN A 676 -23.67 -25.25 -11.74
CA GLN A 676 -24.32 -26.45 -12.26
C GLN A 676 -23.31 -27.29 -13.04
N TYR A 677 -23.44 -28.61 -12.93
CA TYR A 677 -22.73 -29.53 -13.82
C TYR A 677 -23.35 -29.51 -15.23
N ASN A 678 -22.61 -30.03 -16.22
CA ASN A 678 -23.06 -30.14 -17.63
C ASN A 678 -24.39 -30.90 -17.82
N ASN A 679 -24.82 -31.68 -16.83
CA ASN A 679 -26.11 -32.40 -16.84
C ASN A 679 -27.29 -31.57 -16.30
N GLY A 680 -27.06 -30.31 -15.92
CA GLY A 680 -28.05 -29.38 -15.35
C GLY A 680 -28.32 -29.54 -13.85
N SER A 681 -27.61 -30.45 -13.15
CA SER A 681 -27.73 -30.58 -11.69
C SER A 681 -26.85 -29.57 -10.96
N TYR A 682 -27.37 -28.99 -9.88
CA TYR A 682 -26.62 -28.06 -9.03
C TYR A 682 -25.51 -28.78 -8.26
N THR A 683 -24.37 -28.11 -8.11
CA THR A 683 -23.23 -28.58 -7.31
C THR A 683 -23.48 -28.45 -5.81
N GLY A 684 -24.41 -27.57 -5.42
CA GLY A 684 -24.66 -27.13 -4.04
C GLY A 684 -23.91 -25.85 -3.65
N TRP A 685 -22.97 -25.37 -4.48
CA TRP A 685 -22.26 -24.11 -4.25
C TRP A 685 -23.10 -22.91 -4.69
N LYS A 686 -23.15 -21.89 -3.84
CA LYS A 686 -23.85 -20.63 -4.04
C LYS A 686 -22.86 -19.47 -3.88
N LEU A 687 -22.94 -18.47 -4.74
CA LEU A 687 -22.28 -17.19 -4.56
C LEU A 687 -23.19 -16.29 -3.73
N VAL A 688 -22.78 -16.02 -2.50
CA VAL A 688 -23.36 -14.97 -1.67
C VAL A 688 -22.62 -13.67 -2.02
N ARG A 689 -23.37 -12.63 -2.41
CA ARG A 689 -22.85 -11.29 -2.69
C ARG A 689 -23.68 -10.26 -1.93
N VAL A 690 -23.05 -9.61 -0.97
CA VAL A 690 -23.68 -8.58 -0.12
C VAL A 690 -23.04 -7.22 -0.43
N PRO A 691 -23.82 -6.18 -0.82
CA PRO A 691 -23.32 -4.82 -0.88
C PRO A 691 -22.86 -4.34 0.51
N LEU A 692 -21.70 -3.68 0.59
CA LEU A 692 -21.18 -3.18 1.88
C LEU A 692 -22.10 -2.13 2.53
N THR A 693 -22.95 -1.46 1.74
CA THR A 693 -23.96 -0.52 2.26
C THR A 693 -25.10 -1.17 3.04
N GLU A 694 -25.27 -2.49 2.93
CA GLU A 694 -26.31 -3.24 3.65
C GLU A 694 -25.80 -3.75 5.02
N PHE A 695 -24.53 -3.52 5.37
CA PHE A 695 -24.01 -3.90 6.68
C PHE A 695 -24.52 -2.97 7.77
N ASP A 696 -24.90 -3.56 8.89
CA ASP A 696 -25.23 -2.85 10.11
C ASP A 696 -23.96 -2.51 10.91
N ILE A 697 -24.07 -1.53 11.82
CA ILE A 697 -22.98 -1.16 12.73
C ILE A 697 -23.23 -1.79 14.10
N ALA A 698 -22.25 -2.53 14.60
CA ALA A 698 -22.24 -3.12 15.94
C ALA A 698 -21.10 -2.51 16.78
N GLY A 699 -21.38 -2.32 18.07
CA GLY A 699 -20.44 -1.70 19.00
C GLY A 699 -20.36 -0.17 18.93
N ASP A 700 -19.16 0.39 19.01
CA ASP A 700 -18.92 1.84 18.96
C ASP A 700 -19.01 2.39 17.52
N ALA A 701 -20.18 2.92 17.20
CA ALA A 701 -20.45 3.54 15.90
C ALA A 701 -19.55 4.75 15.58
N GLY A 702 -19.03 5.46 16.58
CA GLY A 702 -18.15 6.61 16.35
C GLY A 702 -16.79 6.24 15.79
N SER A 703 -16.39 4.97 15.94
CA SER A 703 -15.09 4.44 15.51
C SER A 703 -15.20 3.45 14.35
N THR A 704 -16.41 3.18 13.83
CA THR A 704 -16.64 2.16 12.80
C THR A 704 -16.55 2.79 11.41
N VAL A 705 -15.46 2.54 10.70
CA VAL A 705 -15.16 3.12 9.37
C VAL A 705 -14.50 2.08 8.44
N TRP A 706 -14.75 2.17 7.14
CA TRP A 706 -14.26 1.19 6.15
C TRP A 706 -12.76 1.30 5.90
N GLU A 707 -12.16 2.43 6.22
CA GLU A 707 -10.72 2.69 6.17
C GLU A 707 -9.95 1.88 7.23
N LYS A 708 -10.66 1.25 8.19
CA LYS A 708 -10.08 0.64 9.37
C LYS A 708 -10.65 -0.75 9.71
N ILE A 709 -10.54 -1.68 8.78
CA ILE A 709 -10.91 -3.08 8.98
C ILE A 709 -9.69 -3.88 9.48
N LYS A 710 -9.50 -3.98 10.80
CA LYS A 710 -8.37 -4.72 11.39
C LYS A 710 -8.64 -6.23 11.52
N PHE A 711 -9.89 -6.62 11.72
CA PHE A 711 -10.29 -8.00 11.96
C PHE A 711 -11.47 -8.39 11.08
N ALA A 712 -11.53 -9.69 10.78
CA ALA A 712 -12.68 -10.34 10.17
C ALA A 712 -13.13 -11.50 11.08
N ARG A 713 -14.43 -11.61 11.35
CA ARG A 713 -15.02 -12.73 12.10
C ARG A 713 -16.15 -13.36 11.31
N VAL A 714 -16.17 -14.68 11.25
CA VAL A 714 -17.24 -15.46 10.64
C VAL A 714 -17.82 -16.39 11.71
N TRP A 715 -19.13 -16.32 11.92
CA TRP A 715 -19.81 -17.15 12.91
C TRP A 715 -21.20 -17.56 12.45
N MET A 716 -21.76 -18.58 13.07
CA MET A 716 -23.09 -19.09 12.75
C MET A 716 -23.97 -19.22 13.98
N ASP A 717 -25.27 -19.04 13.79
CA ASP A 717 -26.32 -19.41 14.73
C ASP A 717 -27.56 -19.97 14.00
N GLU A 718 -28.66 -20.16 14.72
CA GLU A 718 -29.96 -20.53 14.14
C GLU A 718 -29.95 -21.90 13.44
N VAL A 719 -29.18 -22.83 14.01
CA VAL A 719 -29.19 -24.25 13.66
C VAL A 719 -29.68 -25.07 14.85
N ASP A 720 -30.46 -26.11 14.57
CA ASP A 720 -31.02 -27.00 15.59
C ASP A 720 -30.34 -28.37 15.65
N THR A 721 -29.36 -28.60 14.76
CA THR A 721 -28.59 -29.83 14.65
C THR A 721 -27.16 -29.51 14.20
N THR A 722 -26.24 -30.46 14.37
CA THR A 722 -24.85 -30.32 13.90
C THR A 722 -24.83 -30.01 12.40
N THR A 723 -24.23 -28.87 12.03
CA THR A 723 -24.25 -28.32 10.68
C THR A 723 -22.84 -28.12 10.15
N ILE A 724 -22.68 -28.28 8.84
CA ILE A 724 -21.42 -28.07 8.11
C ILE A 724 -21.61 -26.93 7.12
N LEU A 725 -20.74 -25.94 7.20
CA LEU A 725 -20.59 -24.88 6.21
C LEU A 725 -19.24 -25.03 5.51
N GLN A 726 -19.25 -24.98 4.18
CA GLN A 726 -18.03 -24.97 3.37
C GLN A 726 -17.89 -23.61 2.69
N ILE A 727 -16.70 -23.04 2.70
CA ILE A 727 -16.36 -21.73 2.11
C ILE A 727 -15.19 -21.96 1.14
N ALA A 728 -15.41 -21.70 -0.15
CA ALA A 728 -14.38 -21.82 -1.19
C ALA A 728 -13.60 -20.53 -1.37
N THR A 729 -14.27 -19.39 -1.26
CA THR A 729 -13.65 -18.06 -1.27
C THR A 729 -14.41 -17.12 -0.33
N LEU A 730 -13.72 -16.10 0.16
CA LEU A 730 -14.26 -15.05 1.03
C LEU A 730 -13.47 -13.78 0.75
N ASP A 731 -14.09 -12.85 0.04
CA ASP A 731 -13.40 -11.71 -0.58
C ASP A 731 -14.21 -10.42 -0.40
N LEU A 732 -13.51 -9.31 -0.16
CA LEU A 732 -14.06 -7.97 -0.34
C LEU A 732 -13.70 -7.50 -1.74
N VAL A 733 -14.70 -7.13 -2.53
CA VAL A 733 -14.56 -6.86 -3.95
C VAL A 733 -14.95 -5.42 -4.26
N GLY A 734 -14.06 -4.72 -4.97
CA GLY A 734 -14.25 -3.39 -5.51
C GLY A 734 -13.94 -3.33 -7.00
N ASN A 735 -13.94 -2.12 -7.55
CA ASN A 735 -13.62 -1.87 -8.95
C ASN A 735 -12.72 -0.63 -9.06
N ASP A 736 -11.73 -0.69 -9.94
CA ASP A 736 -10.87 0.45 -10.28
C ASP A 736 -11.66 1.54 -11.02
N TRP A 737 -12.76 1.17 -11.69
CA TRP A 737 -13.70 2.12 -12.26
C TRP A 737 -14.67 2.64 -11.21
N GLN A 738 -14.81 3.96 -11.18
CA GLN A 738 -15.65 4.66 -10.21
C GLN A 738 -16.94 5.16 -10.87
N GLU A 739 -18.04 5.07 -10.12
CA GLU A 739 -19.31 5.68 -10.50
C GLU A 739 -19.22 7.20 -10.37
N SER A 740 -19.70 7.93 -11.38
CA SER A 740 -19.74 9.40 -11.34
C SER A 740 -21.08 9.88 -10.75
N GLY A 741 -21.09 10.32 -9.48
CA GLY A 741 -22.25 10.97 -8.83
C GLY A 741 -22.18 11.00 -7.29
N GLU A 742 -22.83 11.99 -6.66
CA GLU A 742 -22.88 12.18 -5.17
C GLU A 742 -23.68 11.10 -4.42
N THR A 743 -24.30 10.16 -5.13
CA THR A 743 -24.93 8.98 -4.55
C THR A 743 -24.69 7.85 -5.52
N GLY A 744 -23.86 6.87 -5.13
CA GLY A 744 -23.78 5.60 -5.87
C GLY A 744 -25.17 4.99 -5.89
N ILE A 745 -25.84 5.03 -7.05
CA ILE A 745 -27.18 4.49 -7.21
C ILE A 745 -26.99 2.99 -7.42
N PHE A 746 -26.90 2.24 -6.33
CA PHE A 746 -27.10 0.79 -6.38
C PHE A 746 -28.49 0.54 -6.99
N SER A 747 -28.52 -0.13 -8.12
CA SER A 747 -29.77 -0.44 -8.82
C SER A 747 -30.16 -1.89 -8.56
N SER A 748 -31.43 -2.22 -8.74
CA SER A 748 -31.91 -3.61 -8.64
C SER A 748 -31.21 -4.58 -9.61
N TYR A 749 -30.46 -4.08 -10.61
CA TYR A 749 -29.66 -4.88 -11.53
C TYR A 749 -28.43 -5.52 -10.88
N ASP A 750 -27.91 -4.96 -9.78
CA ASP A 750 -26.74 -5.53 -9.08
C ASP A 750 -27.07 -6.80 -8.27
N ARG A 751 -28.37 -7.14 -8.19
CA ARG A 751 -28.91 -8.38 -7.62
C ARG A 751 -29.29 -9.41 -8.69
N GLU A 752 -29.04 -9.15 -9.98
CA GLU A 752 -29.35 -10.12 -11.03
C GLU A 752 -28.34 -11.28 -11.04
N GLU A 753 -28.86 -12.49 -11.28
CA GLU A 753 -28.09 -13.73 -11.31
C GLU A 753 -27.02 -13.63 -12.40
N ILE A 754 -25.74 -13.66 -12.02
CA ILE A 754 -24.65 -13.63 -13.00
C ILE A 754 -24.61 -15.00 -13.68
N PRO A 755 -24.69 -15.06 -15.03
CA PRO A 755 -24.49 -16.30 -15.75
C PRO A 755 -23.15 -16.91 -15.37
N ALA A 756 -23.17 -18.17 -14.92
CA ALA A 756 -21.96 -18.93 -14.68
C ALA A 756 -21.33 -19.31 -16.03
N ASP A 757 -20.74 -18.35 -16.75
CA ASP A 757 -19.91 -18.62 -17.93
C ASP A 757 -18.45 -18.78 -17.51
#